data_AF-A0A839NLS8-F1
#
_entry.id   AF-A0A839NLS8-F1
#
_cell.length_a   1.000
_cell.length_b   1.000
_cell.length_c   1.000
_cell.angle_alpha   90.00
_cell.angle_beta   90.00
_cell.angle_gamma   90.00
#
_symmetry.space_group_name_H-M   'P 1'
#
loop_
_entity.id
_entity.type
_entity.pdbx_description
1 polymer ?
#
loop_
_entity_poly.entity_id
_entity_poly.type
_entity_poly.pdbx_seq_one_letter_code
_entity_poly.pdbx_strand_id
1 'polypeptide(L)'
;MMNTIKIKKAILLLSSFAAVAYSYGQELIRPSVQSKTSFAIVIDSKTFESARAEVMAYRQSIEKDGLGTYIIAHNWQKPEQIREQLQQLYKGKQALEGTVLIGDIPIVMIRDAQYLTSAFKMNQKIRWDKSSVPSDRYYDDFDLQLDFIKQDTAKGRTHYYYYSLNGTSPQYIEMDIYSARIKPPVEKGEDATQKIKSYLTKLVTLREENNPLTDMVASTGHGYNSNSMNSFAGDVLALKSQFPDLYKPGNSIKFLNFRNADFMKYNLLRELKREGLDFAFMTGHGTATLQLINGYPLASNPQPSMENVGRYLRSKIRAAKEDGRDVEKVKESFKTSLGVSDKWMTNAFEKAVMDSDSVFNDNLDVQIWDVKDAAIEARLVYLNSCLTGSFHLDNYLAGYYPFSENKNVAAIANSIGVLQDLWPAELMGTLQHGVRVGNWFKHIAYLETHILGDPTFHFTSKRSQEINNAIVSGAKISYWKKLLQENDADLQSLALVYLQKQLPEAEMAQILKNTYFNSPFETTRMQAFALLRNYENEQYFEVLHAAKNDSYEFIRRRAVYDLGEFGGDDFAKDLIAFYVSDPHSERINYRLRTNMTFFNPELLKKEIENQVRQNKSIYNAANLSDQLLKDIDYNSTKLEKMEANIRDKKQTEKERLGEITTLRLYRFHRLVPTVLTLIADPSESETIRIAALEAMSWFPLSYQRDAIFNTCDQLLKDDKVPQAVKDQALKTKHVMKKEKK
;
A
#
# COMPACT_ATOMS: atom_id res chain seq x y z
N MET A 1 -57.07 28.12 49.90
CA MET A 1 -57.54 29.20 49.00
C MET A 1 -56.43 30.24 48.96
N MET A 2 -55.69 30.34 47.84
CA MET A 2 -56.08 31.12 46.65
C MET A 2 -56.24 32.59 47.04
N ASN A 3 -55.74 33.59 46.34
CA ASN A 3 -55.24 33.77 44.97
C ASN A 3 -54.85 35.26 44.97
N THR A 4 -53.97 35.87 44.18
CA THR A 4 -53.52 35.70 42.79
C THR A 4 -52.55 36.89 42.65
N ILE A 5 -51.32 36.69 42.17
CA ILE A 5 -50.46 37.65 41.42
C ILE A 5 -49.08 36.97 41.32
N LYS A 6 -48.98 35.86 40.59
CA LYS A 6 -47.72 35.31 40.06
C LYS A 6 -48.00 34.49 38.78
N ILE A 7 -48.66 35.11 37.81
CA ILE A 7 -48.78 34.57 36.45
C ILE A 7 -48.48 35.72 35.49
N LYS A 8 -47.19 35.96 35.22
CA LYS A 8 -46.68 36.69 34.03
C LYS A 8 -45.15 36.59 33.88
N LYS A 9 -44.53 35.53 34.44
CA LYS A 9 -43.08 35.25 34.31
C LYS A 9 -42.75 33.85 33.76
N ALA A 10 -43.75 33.14 33.22
CA ALA A 10 -43.59 31.76 32.73
C ALA A 10 -43.76 31.60 31.20
N ILE A 11 -43.91 32.69 30.43
CA ILE A 11 -44.10 32.63 28.96
C ILE A 11 -43.04 33.46 28.20
N LEU A 12 -42.00 33.95 28.87
CA LEU A 12 -40.94 34.76 28.25
C LEU A 12 -39.52 34.22 28.51
N LEU A 13 -39.38 32.90 28.62
CA LEU A 13 -38.10 32.23 28.89
C LEU A 13 -37.93 30.91 28.12
N LEU A 14 -38.69 30.72 27.03
CA LEU A 14 -38.68 29.50 26.21
C LEU A 14 -38.48 29.76 24.70
N SER A 15 -38.04 30.96 24.32
CA SER A 15 -37.92 31.35 22.91
C SER A 15 -36.69 32.23 22.65
N SER A 16 -35.52 31.78 23.09
CA SER A 16 -34.26 32.46 22.75
C SER A 16 -33.06 31.57 23.08
N PHE A 17 -32.74 30.61 22.21
CA PHE A 17 -31.37 30.22 21.83
C PHE A 17 -31.44 29.16 20.71
N ALA A 18 -31.99 29.57 19.57
CA ALA A 18 -31.75 28.94 18.28
C ALA A 18 -31.56 30.06 17.25
N ALA A 19 -30.54 30.89 17.49
CA ALA A 19 -30.05 31.81 16.47
C ALA A 19 -29.06 31.04 15.60
N VAL A 20 -29.57 30.32 14.60
CA VAL A 20 -28.75 29.89 13.46
C VAL A 20 -28.49 31.15 12.66
N ALA A 21 -27.33 31.77 12.88
CA ALA A 21 -26.83 32.78 11.99
C ALA A 21 -26.39 32.07 10.69
N TYR A 22 -27.28 32.06 9.69
CA TYR A 22 -26.90 31.80 8.30
C TYR A 22 -26.00 32.95 7.82
N SER A 23 -24.73 32.87 8.20
CA SER A 23 -23.66 33.38 7.37
C SER A 23 -23.24 32.24 6.43
N TYR A 24 -22.54 32.53 5.33
CA TYR A 24 -21.82 31.56 4.50
C TYR A 24 -20.68 30.84 5.29
N GLY A 25 -20.91 30.56 6.56
CA GLY A 25 -19.95 30.09 7.55
C GLY A 25 -19.98 28.57 7.69
N GLN A 26 -18.83 28.04 8.09
CA GLN A 26 -18.65 26.66 8.50
C GLN A 26 -19.64 26.29 9.61
N GLU A 27 -20.39 25.20 9.43
CA GLU A 27 -21.26 24.62 10.45
C GLU A 27 -20.48 23.52 11.21
N LEU A 28 -20.39 23.67 12.53
CA LEU A 28 -19.73 22.71 13.42
C LEU A 28 -20.75 22.15 14.41
N ILE A 29 -21.06 20.86 14.29
CA ILE A 29 -21.90 20.12 15.24
C ILE A 29 -20.99 19.28 16.12
N ARG A 30 -21.08 19.49 17.44
CA ARG A 30 -20.27 18.77 18.43
C ARG A 30 -20.89 17.40 18.78
N PRO A 31 -20.08 16.46 19.32
CA PRO A 31 -20.57 15.18 19.82
C PRO A 31 -21.73 15.33 20.82
N SER A 32 -22.66 14.38 20.80
CA SER A 32 -23.82 14.34 21.73
C SER A 32 -23.59 13.41 22.90
N VAL A 33 -22.54 12.58 22.82
CA VAL A 33 -22.10 11.65 23.85
C VAL A 33 -20.73 12.06 24.39
N GLN A 34 -20.47 11.72 25.66
CA GLN A 34 -19.14 11.81 26.24
C GLN A 34 -18.37 10.52 25.96
N SER A 35 -17.18 10.63 25.37
CA SER A 35 -16.30 9.49 25.12
C SER A 35 -14.84 9.86 25.34
N LYS A 36 -13.96 8.85 25.39
CA LYS A 36 -12.51 9.05 25.57
C LYS A 36 -11.86 9.71 24.36
N THR A 37 -12.26 9.27 23.17
CA THR A 37 -11.74 9.72 21.88
C THR A 37 -12.88 10.28 21.04
N SER A 38 -12.56 10.95 19.94
CA SER A 38 -13.55 11.50 19.01
C SER A 38 -13.27 11.16 17.56
N PHE A 39 -14.29 11.33 16.72
CA PHE A 39 -14.24 11.17 15.27
C PHE A 39 -14.80 12.41 14.58
N ALA A 40 -14.38 12.69 13.34
CA ALA A 40 -14.85 13.85 12.58
C ALA A 40 -15.42 13.45 11.21
N ILE A 41 -16.66 13.85 10.95
CA ILE A 41 -17.27 13.84 9.62
C ILE A 41 -17.01 15.20 8.98
N VAL A 42 -16.15 15.24 7.96
CA VAL A 42 -15.89 16.44 7.14
C VAL A 42 -16.71 16.33 5.87
N ILE A 43 -17.54 17.33 5.58
CA ILE A 43 -18.49 17.28 4.46
C ILE A 43 -18.61 18.64 3.79
N ASP A 44 -18.83 18.68 2.48
CA ASP A 44 -19.12 19.95 1.80
C ASP A 44 -20.55 20.44 2.10
N SER A 45 -20.75 21.76 2.16
CA SER A 45 -22.06 22.34 2.54
C SER A 45 -23.21 21.86 1.66
N LYS A 46 -22.99 21.70 0.34
CA LYS A 46 -24.06 21.30 -0.60
C LYS A 46 -24.50 19.86 -0.33
N THR A 47 -23.54 18.95 -0.15
CA THR A 47 -23.85 17.55 0.18
C THR A 47 -24.50 17.47 1.57
N PHE A 48 -24.02 18.24 2.55
CA PHE A 48 -24.62 18.23 3.89
C PHE A 48 -26.06 18.75 3.91
N GLU A 49 -26.34 19.87 3.23
CA GLU A 49 -27.71 20.40 3.12
C GLU A 49 -28.68 19.39 2.52
N SER A 50 -28.24 18.66 1.49
CA SER A 50 -29.07 17.64 0.84
C SER A 50 -29.23 16.36 1.67
N ALA A 51 -28.16 15.88 2.31
CA ALA A 51 -28.10 14.59 3.01
C ALA A 51 -28.08 14.72 4.54
N ARG A 52 -28.60 15.83 5.08
CA ARG A 52 -28.51 16.17 6.51
C ARG A 52 -29.06 15.07 7.40
N ALA A 53 -30.21 14.49 7.05
CA ALA A 53 -30.86 13.46 7.86
C ALA A 53 -29.99 12.19 7.93
N GLU A 54 -29.46 11.75 6.80
CA GLU A 54 -28.62 10.57 6.66
C GLU A 54 -27.27 10.75 7.37
N VAL A 55 -26.64 11.92 7.25
CA VAL A 55 -25.38 12.24 7.95
C VAL A 55 -25.59 12.29 9.46
N MET A 56 -26.70 12.85 9.93
CA MET A 56 -27.03 12.88 11.36
C MET A 56 -27.31 11.48 11.91
N ALA A 57 -27.98 10.61 11.14
CA ALA A 57 -28.19 9.21 11.51
C ALA A 57 -26.87 8.42 11.56
N TYR A 58 -26.00 8.63 10.57
CA TYR A 58 -24.66 8.02 10.56
C TYR A 58 -23.85 8.45 11.79
N ARG A 59 -23.81 9.75 12.09
CA ARG A 59 -23.19 10.27 13.32
C ARG A 59 -23.74 9.57 14.57
N GLN A 60 -25.06 9.47 14.72
CA GLN A 60 -25.67 8.80 15.87
C GLN A 60 -25.29 7.32 15.95
N SER A 61 -25.19 6.63 14.82
CA SER A 61 -24.73 5.23 14.79
C SER A 61 -23.31 5.06 15.30
N ILE A 62 -22.39 5.99 14.98
CA ILE A 62 -21.02 5.99 15.51
C ILE A 62 -21.00 6.29 17.01
N GLU A 63 -21.82 7.24 17.46
CA GLU A 63 -21.91 7.61 18.88
C GLU A 63 -22.49 6.49 19.75
N LYS A 64 -23.35 5.61 19.20
CA LYS A 64 -23.83 4.39 19.88
C LYS A 64 -22.67 3.42 20.22
N ASP A 65 -21.61 3.40 19.42
CA ASP A 65 -20.40 2.60 19.67
C ASP A 65 -19.42 3.27 20.65
N GLY A 66 -19.87 4.36 21.31
CA GLY A 66 -19.08 5.08 22.30
C GLY A 66 -17.99 5.95 21.70
N LEU A 67 -18.13 6.38 20.44
CA LEU A 67 -17.20 7.29 19.75
C LEU A 67 -17.89 8.62 19.42
N GLY A 68 -17.65 9.63 20.26
CA GLY A 68 -18.19 10.98 20.08
C GLY A 68 -17.80 11.57 18.73
N THR A 69 -18.77 12.05 17.97
CA THR A 69 -18.56 12.38 16.56
C THR A 69 -18.94 13.83 16.23
N TYR A 70 -17.98 14.57 15.68
CA TYR A 70 -18.16 15.91 15.12
C TYR A 70 -18.71 15.84 13.68
N ILE A 71 -19.52 16.82 13.28
CA ILE A 71 -19.77 17.12 11.86
C ILE A 71 -19.23 18.52 11.58
N ILE A 72 -18.45 18.64 10.51
CA ILE A 72 -17.86 19.87 10.03
C ILE A 72 -18.31 20.06 8.58
N ALA A 73 -19.28 20.93 8.36
CA ALA A 73 -19.81 21.23 7.04
C ALA A 73 -19.34 22.62 6.58
N HIS A 74 -18.67 22.69 5.42
CA HIS A 74 -18.21 23.96 4.87
C HIS A 74 -18.08 23.93 3.34
N ASN A 75 -17.95 25.10 2.71
CA ASN A 75 -17.61 25.20 1.30
C ASN A 75 -16.09 25.20 1.14
N TRP A 76 -15.49 24.01 1.14
CA TRP A 76 -14.04 23.83 1.14
C TRP A 76 -13.40 24.37 -0.15
N GLN A 77 -12.55 25.39 -0.01
CA GLN A 77 -11.84 26.02 -1.13
C GLN A 77 -10.42 25.47 -1.28
N LYS A 78 -9.83 24.94 -0.21
CA LYS A 78 -8.46 24.42 -0.23
C LYS A 78 -8.25 23.35 0.85
N PRO A 79 -7.37 22.35 0.63
CA PRO A 79 -7.07 21.30 1.60
C PRO A 79 -6.65 21.79 2.99
N GLU A 80 -5.94 22.92 3.10
CA GLU A 80 -5.43 23.47 4.35
C GLU A 80 -6.55 23.73 5.36
N GLN A 81 -7.71 24.20 4.89
CA GLN A 81 -8.85 24.50 5.74
C GLN A 81 -9.34 23.26 6.50
N ILE A 82 -9.29 22.10 5.85
CA ILE A 82 -9.68 20.82 6.47
C ILE A 82 -8.58 20.38 7.44
N ARG A 83 -7.31 20.37 6.99
CA ARG A 83 -6.17 19.93 7.80
C ARG A 83 -6.05 20.74 9.10
N GLU A 84 -6.22 22.05 9.04
CA GLU A 84 -6.20 22.92 10.23
C GLU A 84 -7.30 22.56 11.25
N GLN A 85 -8.52 22.26 10.79
CA GLN A 85 -9.62 21.85 11.68
C GLN A 85 -9.35 20.49 12.33
N LEU A 86 -8.84 19.52 11.56
CA LEU A 86 -8.50 18.20 12.06
C LEU A 86 -7.36 18.27 13.10
N GLN A 87 -6.32 19.07 12.84
CA GLN A 87 -5.23 19.31 13.80
C GLN A 87 -5.72 19.97 15.10
N GLN A 88 -6.67 20.91 15.02
CA GLN A 88 -7.27 21.53 16.20
C GLN A 88 -8.05 20.53 17.04
N LEU A 89 -8.84 19.67 16.42
CA LEU A 89 -9.58 18.61 17.13
C LEU A 89 -8.65 17.56 17.73
N TYR A 90 -7.60 17.16 17.01
CA TYR A 90 -6.60 16.22 17.48
C TYR A 90 -5.90 16.68 18.77
N LYS A 91 -5.51 17.96 18.83
CA LYS A 91 -4.90 18.59 20.01
C LYS A 91 -5.90 18.85 21.16
N GLY A 92 -7.18 18.60 20.94
CA GLY A 92 -8.24 18.82 21.92
C GLY A 92 -8.19 17.84 23.11
N LYS A 93 -8.99 18.10 24.14
CA LYS A 93 -9.08 17.23 25.34
C LYS A 93 -9.60 15.82 25.02
N GLN A 94 -10.47 15.72 24.02
CA GLN A 94 -11.02 14.48 23.51
C GLN A 94 -10.33 14.20 22.18
N ALA A 95 -9.17 13.54 22.24
CA ALA A 95 -8.29 13.35 21.09
C ALA A 95 -9.06 12.74 19.90
N LEU A 96 -8.83 13.31 18.73
CA LEU A 96 -9.38 12.80 17.47
C LEU A 96 -8.66 11.52 17.10
N GLU A 97 -9.39 10.42 16.88
CA GLU A 97 -8.79 9.16 16.40
C GLU A 97 -8.85 9.00 14.88
N GLY A 98 -9.81 9.66 14.22
CA GLY A 98 -10.04 9.50 12.80
C GLY A 98 -11.00 10.51 12.18
N THR A 99 -11.09 10.49 10.86
CA THR A 99 -12.03 11.29 10.07
C THR A 99 -12.58 10.54 8.86
N VAL A 100 -13.73 10.99 8.34
CA VAL A 100 -14.24 10.62 7.02
C VAL A 100 -14.58 11.88 6.22
N LEU A 101 -14.17 11.87 4.95
CA LEU A 101 -14.35 12.95 3.98
C LEU A 101 -15.55 12.60 3.08
N ILE A 102 -16.62 13.38 3.13
CA ILE A 102 -17.88 13.10 2.41
C ILE A 102 -18.14 14.16 1.35
N GLY A 103 -18.41 13.72 0.12
CA GLY A 103 -18.81 14.61 -0.98
C GLY A 103 -17.63 15.21 -1.74
N ASP A 104 -17.79 16.47 -2.16
CA ASP A 104 -16.81 17.19 -2.99
C ASP A 104 -15.71 17.80 -2.11
N ILE A 105 -14.82 16.93 -1.64
CA ILE A 105 -13.68 17.31 -0.80
C ILE A 105 -12.41 17.38 -1.67
N PRO A 106 -11.62 18.48 -1.60
CA PRO A 106 -10.36 18.64 -2.33
C PRO A 106 -9.45 17.42 -2.29
N ILE A 107 -8.81 17.12 -3.42
CA ILE A 107 -7.93 15.97 -3.59
C ILE A 107 -6.48 16.45 -3.65
N VAL A 108 -5.69 15.98 -2.69
CA VAL A 108 -4.27 16.29 -2.62
C VAL A 108 -3.49 15.36 -3.53
N MET A 109 -2.70 15.96 -4.42
CA MET A 109 -1.87 15.29 -5.41
C MET A 109 -0.39 15.51 -5.03
N ILE A 110 0.18 14.54 -4.32
CA ILE A 110 1.52 14.64 -3.74
C ILE A 110 2.61 14.41 -4.80
N ARG A 111 3.65 15.25 -4.76
CA ARG A 111 4.86 15.21 -5.59
C ARG A 111 6.10 15.12 -4.72
N ASP A 112 7.22 14.75 -5.34
CA ASP A 112 8.52 14.63 -4.70
C ASP A 112 8.55 13.74 -3.43
N ALA A 113 7.68 12.73 -3.40
CA ALA A 113 7.45 11.81 -2.27
C ALA A 113 7.38 10.33 -2.69
N GLN A 114 7.81 9.98 -3.90
CA GLN A 114 7.64 8.64 -4.48
C GLN A 114 8.28 7.52 -3.65
N TYR A 115 9.30 7.82 -2.86
CA TYR A 115 9.92 6.87 -1.93
C TYR A 115 9.02 6.52 -0.72
N LEU A 116 7.96 7.29 -0.47
CA LEU A 116 6.89 6.97 0.49
C LEU A 116 5.78 6.10 -0.12
N THR A 117 5.86 5.80 -1.42
CA THR A 117 4.96 4.83 -2.07
C THR A 117 5.59 3.46 -2.09
N SER A 118 4.78 2.41 -2.23
CA SER A 118 5.31 1.05 -2.33
C SER A 118 6.00 0.77 -3.66
N ALA A 119 5.46 1.26 -4.79
CA ALA A 119 5.97 0.96 -6.13
C ALA A 119 6.06 2.14 -7.11
N PHE A 120 5.40 3.26 -6.83
CA PHE A 120 5.22 4.31 -7.83
C PHE A 120 6.42 5.23 -7.95
N LYS A 121 7.22 5.00 -9.00
CA LYS A 121 8.47 5.73 -9.26
C LYS A 121 8.43 6.53 -10.57
N MET A 122 7.26 7.06 -10.93
CA MET A 122 7.06 7.70 -12.24
C MET A 122 7.86 9.00 -12.38
N ASN A 123 8.41 9.24 -13.57
CA ASN A 123 9.09 10.47 -13.92
C ASN A 123 8.14 11.67 -13.86
N GLN A 124 8.44 12.63 -13.00
CA GLN A 124 7.60 13.80 -12.74
C GLN A 124 7.67 14.92 -13.80
N LYS A 125 8.45 14.74 -14.86
CA LYS A 125 8.46 15.64 -16.04
C LYS A 125 7.25 15.44 -16.95
N ILE A 126 6.47 14.36 -16.79
CA ILE A 126 5.24 14.13 -17.57
C ILE A 126 4.04 14.87 -16.95
N ARG A 127 2.83 14.66 -17.50
CA ARG A 127 1.58 15.25 -17.01
C ARG A 127 1.41 15.03 -15.49
N TRP A 128 1.01 16.08 -14.78
CA TRP A 128 1.03 16.10 -13.30
C TRP A 128 -0.02 15.19 -12.67
N ASP A 129 -1.23 15.13 -13.22
CA ASP A 129 -2.27 14.18 -12.79
C ASP A 129 -1.84 12.72 -12.91
N LYS A 130 -0.97 12.40 -13.87
CA LYS A 130 -0.41 11.05 -14.01
C LYS A 130 0.73 10.83 -13.02
N SER A 131 1.63 11.81 -12.87
CA SER A 131 2.90 11.67 -12.14
C SER A 131 2.88 12.10 -10.66
N SER A 132 1.69 12.40 -10.13
CA SER A 132 1.45 12.70 -8.72
C SER A 132 0.69 11.56 -8.05
N VAL A 133 0.78 11.47 -6.73
CA VAL A 133 0.07 10.48 -5.93
C VAL A 133 -1.18 11.13 -5.30
N PRO A 134 -2.41 10.73 -5.70
CA PRO A 134 -3.62 11.14 -5.02
C PRO A 134 -3.64 10.52 -3.61
N SER A 135 -3.68 11.35 -2.57
CA SER A 135 -3.56 10.82 -1.21
C SER A 135 -4.29 11.64 -0.15
N ASP A 136 -5.04 10.96 0.70
CA ASP A 136 -5.61 11.55 1.91
C ASP A 136 -4.61 11.57 3.09
N ARG A 137 -3.34 11.13 2.90
CA ARG A 137 -2.28 11.27 3.93
C ARG A 137 -2.04 12.72 4.35
N TYR A 138 -2.33 13.68 3.47
CA TYR A 138 -2.33 15.10 3.83
C TYR A 138 -3.41 15.47 4.87
N TYR A 139 -4.44 14.67 5.08
CA TYR A 139 -5.47 14.97 6.08
C TYR A 139 -5.23 14.26 7.40
N ASP A 140 -4.34 13.27 7.46
CA ASP A 140 -4.27 12.34 8.60
C ASP A 140 -2.88 12.06 9.17
N ASP A 141 -1.81 12.42 8.45
CA ASP A 141 -0.44 12.47 8.95
C ASP A 141 -0.05 13.95 9.11
N PHE A 142 -0.14 14.46 10.34
CA PHE A 142 0.07 15.87 10.65
C PHE A 142 1.53 16.27 10.66
N ASP A 143 2.43 15.30 10.71
CA ASP A 143 3.87 15.52 10.72
C ASP A 143 4.42 15.70 9.29
N LEU A 144 3.77 15.16 8.27
CA LEU A 144 4.13 15.42 6.86
C LEU A 144 4.02 16.92 6.50
N GLN A 145 5.12 17.51 6.06
CA GLN A 145 5.20 18.91 5.62
C GLN A 145 5.13 18.98 4.09
N LEU A 146 4.02 19.48 3.56
CA LEU A 146 3.72 19.51 2.14
C LEU A 146 3.51 20.95 1.68
N ASP A 147 4.36 21.42 0.76
CA ASP A 147 4.33 22.78 0.23
C ASP A 147 3.34 22.85 -0.94
N PHE A 148 2.37 23.78 -0.86
CA PHE A 148 1.41 24.00 -1.94
C PHE A 148 2.12 24.51 -3.20
N ILE A 149 1.80 23.91 -4.34
CA ILE A 149 2.34 24.33 -5.64
C ILE A 149 1.29 25.08 -6.45
N LYS A 150 0.17 24.43 -6.75
CA LYS A 150 -0.95 25.00 -7.52
C LYS A 150 -2.18 24.08 -7.48
N GLN A 151 -3.34 24.65 -7.79
CA GLN A 151 -4.55 23.92 -8.16
C GLN A 151 -4.54 23.61 -9.68
N ASP A 152 -5.06 22.46 -10.10
CA ASP A 152 -5.28 22.19 -11.53
C ASP A 152 -6.42 23.07 -12.06
N THR A 153 -6.28 23.54 -13.29
CA THR A 153 -7.25 24.44 -13.94
C THR A 153 -7.99 23.78 -15.10
N ALA A 154 -7.62 22.55 -15.46
CA ALA A 154 -8.29 21.84 -16.53
C ALA A 154 -9.71 21.41 -16.12
N LYS A 155 -10.64 21.50 -17.06
CA LYS A 155 -12.02 21.04 -16.88
C LYS A 155 -12.05 19.59 -16.38
N GLY A 156 -12.78 19.35 -15.29
CA GLY A 156 -12.90 18.04 -14.65
C GLY A 156 -11.71 17.65 -13.75
N ARG A 157 -10.78 18.57 -13.48
CA ARG A 157 -9.66 18.35 -12.55
C ARG A 157 -9.46 19.48 -11.55
N THR A 158 -10.39 20.45 -11.50
CA THR A 158 -10.30 21.61 -10.61
C THR A 158 -10.28 21.26 -9.12
N HIS A 159 -10.67 20.05 -8.76
CA HIS A 159 -10.58 19.49 -7.41
C HIS A 159 -9.18 18.96 -7.05
N TYR A 160 -8.22 18.97 -7.97
CA TYR A 160 -6.83 18.53 -7.74
C TYR A 160 -5.96 19.69 -7.26
N TYR A 161 -5.30 19.48 -6.12
CA TYR A 161 -4.38 20.43 -5.52
C TYR A 161 -3.01 19.77 -5.40
N TYR A 162 -2.00 20.34 -6.06
CA TYR A 162 -0.66 19.78 -6.13
C TYR A 162 0.22 20.32 -5.02
N TYR A 163 0.89 19.40 -4.33
CA TYR A 163 1.84 19.70 -3.26
C TYR A 163 3.15 18.97 -3.49
N SER A 164 4.26 19.54 -3.03
CA SER A 164 5.58 18.89 -2.98
C SER A 164 5.92 18.55 -1.54
N LEU A 165 6.47 17.37 -1.30
CA LEU A 165 7.03 17.03 0.01
C LEU A 165 8.26 17.89 0.31
N ASN A 166 8.19 18.60 1.42
CA ASN A 166 9.25 19.49 1.88
C ASN A 166 10.48 18.66 2.30
N GLY A 167 11.67 19.19 2.04
CA GLY A 167 12.92 18.56 2.47
C GLY A 167 13.05 18.41 3.98
N THR A 168 12.39 19.22 4.79
CA THR A 168 12.37 19.13 6.27
C THR A 168 11.28 18.23 6.83
N SER A 169 10.36 17.72 5.99
CA SER A 169 9.35 16.77 6.42
C SER A 169 9.99 15.49 6.94
N PRO A 170 9.36 14.76 7.87
CA PRO A 170 9.65 13.34 8.07
C PRO A 170 9.61 12.60 6.73
N GLN A 171 10.52 11.64 6.60
CA GLN A 171 10.73 10.86 5.37
C GLN A 171 10.13 9.46 5.49
N TYR A 172 9.05 9.34 6.27
CA TYR A 172 8.26 8.14 6.50
C TYR A 172 6.80 8.55 6.71
N ILE A 173 5.89 7.58 6.64
CA ILE A 173 4.47 7.76 6.98
C ILE A 173 4.27 7.28 8.41
N GLU A 174 3.67 8.11 9.24
CA GLU A 174 3.17 7.75 10.56
C GLU A 174 1.89 8.54 10.83
N MET A 175 0.76 7.91 10.57
CA MET A 175 -0.53 8.58 10.68
C MET A 175 -0.87 8.93 12.15
N ASP A 176 -1.25 10.18 12.41
CA ASP A 176 -1.81 10.61 13.68
C ASP A 176 -3.22 10.04 13.88
N ILE A 177 -4.05 10.20 12.86
CA ILE A 177 -5.44 9.74 12.82
C ILE A 177 -5.65 8.83 11.61
N TYR A 178 -6.73 8.05 11.56
CA TYR A 178 -7.12 7.38 10.31
C TYR A 178 -8.04 8.25 9.47
N SER A 179 -7.99 8.13 8.14
CA SER A 179 -8.96 8.77 7.24
C SER A 179 -9.62 7.80 6.28
N ALA A 180 -10.82 8.17 5.83
CA ALA A 180 -11.56 7.51 4.77
C ALA A 180 -12.30 8.51 3.90
N ARG A 181 -12.81 8.03 2.76
CA ARG A 181 -13.57 8.85 1.82
C ARG A 181 -14.89 8.21 1.42
N ILE A 182 -15.96 8.99 1.48
CA ILE A 182 -17.28 8.69 0.92
C ILE A 182 -17.46 9.58 -0.31
N LYS A 183 -16.95 9.09 -1.45
CA LYS A 183 -17.07 9.69 -2.78
C LYS A 183 -17.53 8.59 -3.74
N PRO A 184 -18.82 8.43 -4.04
CA PRO A 184 -19.27 7.36 -4.92
C PRO A 184 -18.77 7.54 -6.36
N PRO A 185 -18.47 6.46 -7.10
CA PRO A 185 -18.27 6.54 -8.53
C PRO A 185 -19.60 6.93 -9.21
N VAL A 186 -19.52 7.81 -10.19
CA VAL A 186 -20.67 8.33 -10.92
C VAL A 186 -20.50 8.14 -12.42
N GLU A 187 -21.48 7.47 -13.02
CA GLU A 187 -21.62 7.40 -14.47
C GLU A 187 -22.40 8.61 -15.00
N LYS A 188 -22.34 8.82 -16.32
CA LYS A 188 -23.02 9.95 -16.96
C LYS A 188 -24.53 9.91 -16.66
N GLY A 189 -25.01 10.93 -15.95
CA GLY A 189 -26.43 11.08 -15.60
C GLY A 189 -26.80 10.61 -14.18
N GLU A 190 -25.86 10.02 -13.43
CA GLU A 190 -26.07 9.67 -12.02
C GLU A 190 -25.81 10.87 -11.09
N ASP A 191 -26.52 10.92 -9.97
CA ASP A 191 -26.33 11.94 -8.92
C ASP A 191 -25.48 11.38 -7.76
N ALA A 192 -24.30 11.97 -7.57
CA ALA A 192 -23.39 11.62 -6.48
C ALA A 192 -24.06 11.77 -5.10
N THR A 193 -24.84 12.83 -4.90
CA THR A 193 -25.47 13.10 -3.60
C THR A 193 -26.53 12.05 -3.28
N GLN A 194 -27.29 11.57 -4.27
CA GLN A 194 -28.25 10.48 -4.06
C GLN A 194 -27.54 9.17 -3.69
N LYS A 195 -26.40 8.84 -4.32
CA LYS A 195 -25.60 7.67 -3.95
C LYS A 195 -25.05 7.77 -2.53
N ILE A 196 -24.62 8.96 -2.10
CA ILE A 196 -24.18 9.20 -0.71
C ILE A 196 -25.34 8.93 0.26
N LYS A 197 -26.55 9.44 -0.01
CA LYS A 197 -27.73 9.17 0.83
C LYS A 197 -28.01 7.67 0.94
N SER A 198 -28.12 6.99 -0.20
CA SER A 198 -28.38 5.54 -0.24
C SER A 198 -27.32 4.75 0.54
N TYR A 199 -26.05 5.11 0.39
CA TYR A 199 -24.96 4.50 1.14
C TYR A 199 -25.10 4.72 2.65
N LEU A 200 -25.32 5.97 3.10
CA LEU A 200 -25.42 6.30 4.53
C LEU A 200 -26.65 5.64 5.19
N THR A 201 -27.80 5.61 4.50
CA THR A 201 -28.99 4.89 4.99
C THR A 201 -28.69 3.40 5.15
N LYS A 202 -28.11 2.78 4.12
CA LYS A 202 -27.70 1.38 4.15
C LYS A 202 -26.70 1.12 5.30
N LEU A 203 -25.70 1.97 5.43
CA LEU A 203 -24.64 1.84 6.43
C LEU A 203 -25.21 1.83 7.85
N VAL A 204 -26.12 2.74 8.19
CA VAL A 204 -26.76 2.80 9.51
C VAL A 204 -27.47 1.48 9.81
N THR A 205 -28.21 0.92 8.85
CA THR A 205 -28.86 -0.40 9.02
C THR A 205 -27.84 -1.51 9.26
N LEU A 206 -26.78 -1.59 8.44
CA LEU A 206 -25.76 -2.64 8.56
C LEU A 206 -24.99 -2.58 9.89
N ARG A 207 -24.80 -1.38 10.45
CA ARG A 207 -24.16 -1.20 11.77
C ARG A 207 -25.02 -1.67 12.95
N GLU A 208 -26.34 -1.69 12.79
CA GLU A 208 -27.25 -2.20 13.83
C GLU A 208 -27.30 -3.72 13.87
N GLU A 209 -26.81 -4.39 12.81
CA GLU A 209 -26.70 -5.84 12.76
C GLU A 209 -25.57 -6.36 13.66
N ASN A 210 -25.72 -7.59 14.13
CA ASN A 210 -24.62 -8.33 14.75
C ASN A 210 -23.70 -8.85 13.63
N ASN A 211 -22.49 -8.30 13.54
CA ASN A 211 -21.52 -8.57 12.47
C ASN A 211 -20.28 -9.30 13.05
N PRO A 212 -20.38 -10.55 13.54
CA PRO A 212 -19.20 -11.31 13.91
C PRO A 212 -18.33 -11.58 12.67
N LEU A 213 -17.03 -11.85 12.85
CA LEU A 213 -16.18 -12.31 11.76
C LEU A 213 -16.09 -13.84 11.83
N THR A 214 -16.95 -14.52 11.08
CA THR A 214 -17.03 -15.99 11.01
C THR A 214 -16.73 -16.54 9.62
N ASP A 215 -16.78 -15.70 8.59
CA ASP A 215 -16.68 -16.11 7.20
C ASP A 215 -15.79 -15.19 6.38
N MET A 216 -14.74 -15.76 5.79
CA MET A 216 -13.78 -15.03 4.97
C MET A 216 -13.50 -15.72 3.64
N VAL A 217 -13.27 -14.92 2.60
CA VAL A 217 -12.64 -15.39 1.36
C VAL A 217 -11.30 -14.68 1.16
N ALA A 218 -10.27 -15.46 0.86
CA ALA A 218 -8.96 -14.99 0.43
C ALA A 218 -8.76 -15.33 -1.05
N SER A 219 -8.63 -14.32 -1.91
CA SER A 219 -8.44 -14.50 -3.36
C SER A 219 -7.10 -13.95 -3.84
N THR A 220 -6.48 -14.66 -4.78
CA THR A 220 -5.17 -14.32 -5.34
C THR A 220 -5.20 -14.38 -6.87
N GLY A 221 -4.93 -13.24 -7.52
CA GLY A 221 -4.81 -13.11 -8.97
C GLY A 221 -3.46 -13.58 -9.51
N HIS A 222 -3.35 -13.75 -10.82
CA HIS A 222 -2.12 -14.15 -11.51
C HIS A 222 -1.05 -13.06 -11.49
N GLY A 223 0.20 -13.42 -11.81
CA GLY A 223 1.29 -12.44 -11.97
C GLY A 223 1.74 -11.79 -10.66
N TYR A 224 1.27 -12.31 -9.53
CA TYR A 224 1.54 -11.84 -8.17
C TYR A 224 2.42 -12.86 -7.43
N ASN A 225 2.67 -12.67 -6.14
CA ASN A 225 3.39 -13.64 -5.30
C ASN A 225 2.72 -15.00 -5.22
N SER A 226 1.41 -15.03 -5.45
CA SER A 226 0.57 -16.20 -5.66
C SER A 226 1.05 -17.14 -6.77
N ASN A 227 1.93 -16.68 -7.67
CA ASN A 227 2.59 -17.55 -8.63
C ASN A 227 3.51 -18.57 -7.94
N SER A 228 4.11 -18.22 -6.80
CA SER A 228 4.93 -19.14 -6.02
C SER A 228 4.07 -19.92 -5.03
N MET A 229 4.08 -21.25 -5.17
CA MET A 229 3.33 -22.14 -4.28
C MET A 229 3.77 -22.04 -2.83
N ASN A 230 5.08 -21.87 -2.58
CA ASN A 230 5.62 -21.72 -1.23
C ASN A 230 5.15 -20.43 -0.56
N SER A 231 5.08 -19.33 -1.33
CA SER A 231 4.56 -18.06 -0.82
C SER A 231 3.06 -18.15 -0.53
N PHE A 232 2.27 -18.70 -1.45
CA PHE A 232 0.84 -18.92 -1.24
C PHE A 232 0.55 -19.82 -0.03
N ALA A 233 1.29 -20.91 0.14
CA ALA A 233 1.16 -21.77 1.32
C ALA A 233 1.51 -21.04 2.62
N GLY A 234 2.54 -20.18 2.58
CA GLY A 234 2.89 -19.31 3.71
C GLY A 234 1.74 -18.35 4.08
N ASP A 235 1.06 -17.75 3.11
CA ASP A 235 -0.07 -16.86 3.36
C ASP A 235 -1.27 -17.60 4.00
N VAL A 236 -1.53 -18.85 3.58
CA VAL A 236 -2.56 -19.71 4.21
C VAL A 236 -2.24 -19.96 5.69
N LEU A 237 -0.99 -20.28 6.01
CA LEU A 237 -0.54 -20.50 7.38
C LEU A 237 -0.62 -19.21 8.21
N ALA A 238 -0.17 -18.08 7.67
CA ALA A 238 -0.28 -16.79 8.32
C ALA A 238 -1.74 -16.47 8.67
N LEU A 239 -2.66 -16.61 7.71
CA LEU A 239 -4.09 -16.38 7.94
C LEU A 239 -4.69 -17.34 8.98
N LYS A 240 -4.18 -18.58 9.07
CA LYS A 240 -4.57 -19.50 10.14
C LYS A 240 -4.12 -19.04 11.51
N SER A 241 -2.91 -18.51 11.63
CA SER A 241 -2.39 -17.95 12.87
C SER A 241 -3.12 -16.66 13.28
N GLN A 242 -3.51 -15.83 12.30
CA GLN A 242 -4.25 -14.58 12.53
C GLN A 242 -5.73 -14.81 12.85
N PHE A 243 -6.38 -15.78 12.20
CA PHE A 243 -7.82 -16.05 12.33
C PHE A 243 -8.10 -17.52 12.69
N PRO A 244 -7.64 -18.00 13.86
CA PRO A 244 -7.76 -19.41 14.23
C PRO A 244 -9.22 -19.88 14.30
N ASP A 245 -10.14 -18.99 14.66
CA ASP A 245 -11.57 -19.31 14.77
C ASP A 245 -12.23 -19.57 13.41
N LEU A 246 -11.73 -18.99 12.31
CA LEU A 246 -12.26 -19.28 10.96
C LEU A 246 -12.04 -20.74 10.51
N TYR A 247 -11.16 -21.47 11.20
CA TYR A 247 -10.85 -22.89 10.93
C TYR A 247 -11.64 -23.85 11.83
N LYS A 248 -12.50 -23.35 12.71
CA LYS A 248 -13.36 -24.17 13.59
C LYS A 248 -14.70 -24.49 12.90
N PRO A 249 -15.32 -25.64 13.18
CA PRO A 249 -16.65 -25.95 12.67
C PRO A 249 -17.67 -24.85 12.98
N GLY A 250 -18.45 -24.45 11.99
CA GLY A 250 -19.43 -23.36 12.08
C GLY A 250 -18.94 -22.03 11.48
N ASN A 251 -17.63 -21.86 11.33
CA ASN A 251 -16.99 -20.74 10.65
C ASN A 251 -16.36 -21.21 9.33
N SER A 252 -15.93 -20.29 8.47
CA SER A 252 -15.24 -20.65 7.23
C SER A 252 -14.19 -19.64 6.75
N ILE A 253 -13.11 -20.17 6.17
CA ILE A 253 -12.22 -19.42 5.30
C ILE A 253 -12.00 -20.21 4.01
N LYS A 254 -12.17 -19.53 2.86
CA LYS A 254 -11.96 -20.15 1.54
C LYS A 254 -10.83 -19.46 0.79
N PHE A 255 -10.03 -20.25 0.09
CA PHE A 255 -8.92 -19.77 -0.71
C PHE A 255 -9.23 -19.97 -2.19
N LEU A 256 -9.21 -18.87 -2.95
CA LEU A 256 -9.40 -18.87 -4.40
C LEU A 256 -8.11 -18.42 -5.07
N ASN A 257 -7.41 -19.34 -5.74
CA ASN A 257 -6.24 -19.04 -6.53
C ASN A 257 -6.63 -18.96 -8.01
N PHE A 258 -5.99 -18.06 -8.77
CA PHE A 258 -6.21 -17.94 -10.21
C PHE A 258 -6.05 -19.27 -10.97
N ARG A 259 -5.29 -20.24 -10.43
CA ARG A 259 -5.12 -21.57 -11.03
C ARG A 259 -6.31 -22.52 -10.86
N ASN A 260 -7.30 -22.19 -10.02
CA ASN A 260 -8.40 -23.11 -9.76
C ASN A 260 -9.41 -23.21 -10.94
N ALA A 261 -9.41 -22.26 -11.88
CA ALA A 261 -10.19 -22.30 -13.12
C ALA A 261 -9.63 -21.33 -14.16
N ASP A 262 -9.95 -21.54 -15.43
CA ASP A 262 -9.57 -20.63 -16.52
C ASP A 262 -10.21 -19.22 -16.37
N PHE A 263 -11.43 -19.18 -15.83
CA PHE A 263 -12.20 -17.97 -15.55
C PHE A 263 -12.61 -17.89 -14.07
N MET A 264 -11.65 -17.63 -13.18
CA MET A 264 -11.90 -17.56 -11.73
C MET A 264 -12.81 -16.42 -11.31
N LYS A 265 -12.99 -15.40 -12.15
CA LYS A 265 -13.99 -14.34 -12.02
C LYS A 265 -15.34 -14.88 -11.53
N TYR A 266 -15.87 -15.91 -12.17
CA TYR A 266 -17.19 -16.46 -11.84
C TYR A 266 -17.26 -17.10 -10.45
N ASN A 267 -16.20 -17.81 -10.05
CA ASN A 267 -16.11 -18.43 -8.73
C ASN A 267 -15.96 -17.37 -7.63
N LEU A 268 -15.15 -16.34 -7.88
CA LEU A 268 -14.99 -15.22 -6.97
C LEU A 268 -16.31 -14.46 -6.79
N LEU A 269 -16.98 -14.08 -7.87
CA LEU A 269 -18.26 -13.37 -7.82
C LEU A 269 -19.34 -14.20 -7.11
N ARG A 270 -19.39 -15.52 -7.33
CA ARG A 270 -20.28 -16.41 -6.59
C ARG A 270 -20.01 -16.38 -5.10
N GLU A 271 -18.74 -16.42 -4.69
CA GLU A 271 -18.38 -16.39 -3.28
C GLU A 271 -18.67 -15.03 -2.64
N LEU A 272 -18.41 -13.93 -3.35
CA LEU A 272 -18.71 -12.56 -2.89
C LEU A 272 -20.21 -12.33 -2.62
N LYS A 273 -21.09 -13.06 -3.31
CA LYS A 273 -22.55 -13.00 -3.16
C LYS A 273 -23.09 -14.04 -2.17
N ARG A 274 -22.23 -14.80 -1.52
CA ARG A 274 -22.66 -15.83 -0.57
C ARG A 274 -23.17 -15.16 0.71
N GLU A 275 -24.41 -15.49 1.09
CA GLU A 275 -24.99 -15.08 2.36
C GLU A 275 -24.05 -15.44 3.52
N GLY A 276 -23.89 -14.48 4.44
CA GLY A 276 -23.03 -14.61 5.60
C GLY A 276 -21.53 -14.42 5.33
N LEU A 277 -21.09 -14.01 4.12
CA LEU A 277 -19.70 -13.63 3.93
C LEU A 277 -19.39 -12.29 4.65
N ASP A 278 -18.38 -12.25 5.51
CA ASP A 278 -18.04 -11.06 6.30
C ASP A 278 -16.89 -10.26 5.67
N PHE A 279 -15.83 -10.95 5.27
CA PHE A 279 -14.60 -10.31 4.80
C PHE A 279 -14.05 -10.95 3.52
N ALA A 280 -13.81 -10.12 2.51
CA ALA A 280 -13.12 -10.52 1.29
C ALA A 280 -11.74 -9.86 1.19
N PHE A 281 -10.69 -10.67 1.33
CA PHE A 281 -9.30 -10.27 1.14
C PHE A 281 -8.83 -10.69 -0.24
N MET A 282 -8.60 -9.74 -1.13
CA MET A 282 -8.28 -10.00 -2.53
C MET A 282 -6.98 -9.31 -2.92
N THR A 283 -6.03 -10.08 -3.45
CA THR A 283 -4.71 -9.59 -3.85
C THR A 283 -4.44 -9.90 -5.31
N GLY A 284 -3.79 -9.00 -6.03
CA GLY A 284 -3.55 -9.18 -7.46
C GLY A 284 -3.19 -7.89 -8.17
N HIS A 285 -3.39 -7.86 -9.49
CA HIS A 285 -3.23 -6.65 -10.29
C HIS A 285 -4.57 -5.97 -10.53
N GLY A 286 -4.52 -4.72 -10.95
CA GLY A 286 -5.72 -3.95 -11.24
C GLY A 286 -5.45 -2.76 -12.11
N THR A 287 -6.54 -2.21 -12.62
CA THR A 287 -6.60 -0.88 -13.21
C THR A 287 -7.68 -0.07 -12.47
N ALA A 288 -7.92 1.18 -12.89
CA ALA A 288 -9.02 1.95 -12.33
C ALA A 288 -10.38 1.26 -12.49
N THR A 289 -10.57 0.43 -13.52
CA THR A 289 -11.88 -0.15 -13.87
C THR A 289 -11.91 -1.68 -13.88
N LEU A 290 -10.78 -2.34 -13.60
CA LEU A 290 -10.63 -3.80 -13.67
C LEU A 290 -9.89 -4.32 -12.44
N GLN A 291 -10.35 -5.45 -11.91
CA GLN A 291 -9.55 -6.29 -11.03
C GLN A 291 -9.08 -7.49 -11.85
N LEU A 292 -7.76 -7.60 -12.02
CA LEU A 292 -7.16 -8.60 -12.89
C LEU A 292 -6.99 -9.92 -12.13
N ILE A 293 -7.65 -10.98 -12.59
CA ILE A 293 -7.71 -12.27 -11.90
C ILE A 293 -6.90 -13.33 -12.64
N ASN A 294 -7.23 -13.58 -13.91
CA ASN A 294 -6.63 -14.65 -14.71
C ASN A 294 -5.74 -14.10 -15.83
N GLY A 295 -4.62 -14.79 -16.05
CA GLY A 295 -3.92 -14.73 -17.33
C GLY A 295 -4.52 -15.74 -18.30
N TYR A 296 -3.96 -15.82 -19.51
CA TYR A 296 -4.30 -16.92 -20.41
C TYR A 296 -4.04 -18.29 -19.75
N PRO A 297 -4.91 -19.30 -20.01
CA PRO A 297 -4.88 -20.59 -19.32
C PRO A 297 -3.50 -21.24 -19.30
N LEU A 298 -3.13 -21.82 -18.15
CA LEU A 298 -1.93 -22.65 -18.06
C LEU A 298 -2.17 -23.96 -18.81
N ALA A 299 -1.54 -24.10 -19.96
CA ALA A 299 -1.71 -25.27 -20.82
C ALA A 299 -0.36 -25.92 -21.16
N SER A 300 -0.33 -27.24 -21.11
CA SER A 300 0.76 -28.08 -21.64
C SER A 300 0.40 -28.74 -22.98
N ASN A 301 -0.89 -28.79 -23.32
CA ASN A 301 -1.36 -29.34 -24.59
C ASN A 301 -1.05 -28.37 -25.74
N PRO A 302 -0.67 -28.88 -26.93
CA PRO A 302 -0.34 -28.03 -28.07
C PRO A 302 -1.47 -27.07 -28.46
N GLN A 303 -2.70 -27.57 -28.59
CA GLN A 303 -3.80 -26.78 -29.13
C GLN A 303 -4.15 -25.53 -28.27
N PRO A 304 -4.39 -25.63 -26.95
CA PRO A 304 -4.63 -24.43 -26.14
C PRO A 304 -3.41 -23.50 -26.07
N SER A 305 -2.19 -24.04 -26.13
CA SER A 305 -0.96 -23.24 -26.20
C SER A 305 -0.92 -22.41 -27.49
N MET A 306 -1.28 -23.00 -28.63
CA MET A 306 -1.41 -22.30 -29.90
C MET A 306 -2.53 -21.25 -29.85
N GLU A 307 -3.65 -21.54 -29.19
CA GLU A 307 -4.71 -20.54 -29.05
C GLU A 307 -4.28 -19.33 -28.22
N ASN A 308 -3.55 -19.54 -27.11
CA ASN A 308 -3.03 -18.47 -26.28
C ASN A 308 -2.06 -17.57 -27.06
N VAL A 309 -1.13 -18.17 -27.80
CA VAL A 309 -0.20 -17.42 -28.67
C VAL A 309 -0.96 -16.69 -29.77
N GLY A 310 -1.97 -17.33 -30.38
CA GLY A 310 -2.84 -16.70 -31.39
C GLY A 310 -3.58 -15.48 -30.85
N ARG A 311 -4.23 -15.58 -29.68
CA ARG A 311 -4.92 -14.47 -29.00
C ARG A 311 -3.96 -13.31 -28.73
N TYR A 312 -2.77 -13.62 -28.18
CA TYR A 312 -1.72 -12.62 -27.93
C TYR A 312 -1.33 -11.87 -29.21
N LEU A 313 -1.00 -12.61 -30.28
CA LEU A 313 -0.57 -12.01 -31.54
C LEU A 313 -1.67 -11.14 -32.16
N ARG A 314 -2.90 -11.65 -32.25
CA ARG A 314 -4.03 -10.88 -32.77
C ARG A 314 -4.26 -9.59 -31.97
N SER A 315 -4.17 -9.67 -30.64
CA SER A 315 -4.25 -8.50 -29.76
C SER A 315 -3.17 -7.45 -30.08
N LYS A 316 -1.90 -7.88 -30.27
CA LYS A 316 -0.80 -6.98 -30.63
C LYS A 316 -0.94 -6.37 -32.03
N ILE A 317 -1.49 -7.11 -32.98
CA ILE A 317 -1.78 -6.61 -34.34
C ILE A 317 -2.89 -5.56 -34.33
N ARG A 318 -3.96 -5.80 -33.57
CA ARG A 318 -5.04 -4.81 -33.40
C ARG A 318 -4.54 -3.53 -32.74
N ALA A 319 -3.80 -3.65 -31.64
CA ALA A 319 -3.19 -2.51 -30.97
C ALA A 319 -2.25 -1.72 -31.89
N ALA A 320 -1.47 -2.40 -32.75
CA ALA A 320 -0.62 -1.72 -33.73
C ALA A 320 -1.43 -0.84 -34.68
N LYS A 321 -2.57 -1.33 -35.18
CA LYS A 321 -3.45 -0.55 -36.05
C LYS A 321 -4.07 0.65 -35.32
N GLU A 322 -4.53 0.44 -34.09
CA GLU A 322 -5.12 1.50 -33.25
C GLU A 322 -4.12 2.60 -32.92
N ASP A 323 -2.86 2.22 -32.66
CA ASP A 323 -1.75 3.15 -32.41
C ASP A 323 -1.23 3.85 -33.68
N GLY A 324 -1.78 3.54 -34.87
CA GLY A 324 -1.29 4.04 -36.16
C GLY A 324 0.10 3.50 -36.55
N ARG A 325 0.54 2.37 -35.95
CA ARG A 325 1.79 1.69 -36.28
C ARG A 325 1.63 0.85 -37.55
N ASP A 326 2.75 0.63 -38.26
CA ASP A 326 2.80 -0.25 -39.43
C ASP A 326 2.53 -1.70 -39.03
N VAL A 327 1.35 -2.20 -39.41
CA VAL A 327 0.87 -3.55 -39.07
C VAL A 327 1.73 -4.64 -39.71
N GLU A 328 2.17 -4.47 -40.96
CA GLU A 328 2.97 -5.49 -41.65
C GLU A 328 4.37 -5.59 -41.04
N LYS A 329 4.96 -4.46 -40.66
CA LYS A 329 6.23 -4.46 -39.91
C LYS A 329 6.10 -5.17 -38.56
N VAL A 330 4.99 -4.99 -37.86
CA VAL A 330 4.74 -5.68 -36.58
C VAL A 330 4.56 -7.19 -36.79
N LYS A 331 3.83 -7.61 -37.84
CA LYS A 331 3.72 -9.05 -38.20
C LYS A 331 5.09 -9.65 -38.47
N GLU A 332 5.92 -9.00 -39.29
CA GLU A 332 7.27 -9.48 -39.62
C GLU A 332 8.17 -9.59 -38.39
N SER A 333 8.05 -8.64 -37.45
CA SER A 333 8.75 -8.70 -36.16
C SER A 333 8.36 -9.93 -35.35
N PHE A 334 7.09 -10.34 -35.34
CA PHE A 334 6.65 -11.54 -34.63
C PHE A 334 7.04 -12.83 -35.34
N LYS A 335 7.02 -12.85 -36.68
CA LYS A 335 7.56 -13.98 -37.46
C LYS A 335 9.03 -14.23 -37.12
N THR A 336 9.83 -13.17 -37.07
CA THR A 336 11.26 -13.25 -36.75
C THR A 336 11.51 -13.65 -35.30
N SER A 337 10.83 -13.00 -34.34
CA SER A 337 11.10 -13.19 -32.92
C SER A 337 10.51 -14.48 -32.33
N LEU A 338 9.38 -14.95 -32.86
CA LEU A 338 8.64 -16.12 -32.33
C LEU A 338 8.59 -17.31 -33.29
N GLY A 339 9.08 -17.18 -34.53
CA GLY A 339 9.05 -18.26 -35.52
C GLY A 339 7.65 -18.64 -36.01
N VAL A 340 6.67 -17.73 -35.87
CA VAL A 340 5.28 -17.95 -36.31
C VAL A 340 5.07 -17.61 -37.79
N SER A 341 3.98 -18.09 -38.39
CA SER A 341 3.59 -17.74 -39.77
C SER A 341 2.42 -16.73 -39.82
N ASP A 342 2.10 -16.20 -41.00
CA ASP A 342 0.99 -15.24 -41.17
C ASP A 342 -0.37 -15.81 -40.74
N LYS A 343 -0.55 -17.13 -40.78
CA LYS A 343 -1.80 -17.81 -40.37
C LYS A 343 -2.23 -17.46 -38.94
N TRP A 344 -1.30 -17.08 -38.08
CA TRP A 344 -1.57 -16.71 -36.69
C TRP A 344 -2.19 -15.31 -36.52
N MET A 345 -2.08 -14.46 -37.56
CA MET A 345 -2.36 -13.02 -37.51
C MET A 345 -3.33 -12.55 -38.60
N THR A 346 -3.56 -13.36 -39.64
CA THR A 346 -4.39 -13.00 -40.80
C THR A 346 -5.84 -12.69 -40.42
N ASN A 347 -6.41 -13.42 -39.46
CA ASN A 347 -7.77 -13.21 -38.98
C ASN A 347 -7.89 -12.19 -37.83
N ALA A 348 -6.84 -11.41 -37.54
CA ALA A 348 -6.84 -10.48 -36.39
C ALA A 348 -7.97 -9.43 -36.43
N PHE A 349 -8.46 -9.11 -37.63
CA PHE A 349 -9.52 -8.13 -37.89
C PHE A 349 -10.86 -8.74 -38.33
N GLU A 350 -10.97 -10.08 -38.31
CA GLU A 350 -12.26 -10.73 -38.57
C GLU A 350 -13.20 -10.50 -37.38
N LYS A 351 -14.41 -10.00 -37.65
CA LYS A 351 -15.37 -9.59 -36.61
C LYS A 351 -15.68 -10.72 -35.61
N ALA A 352 -15.92 -11.93 -36.09
CA ALA A 352 -16.20 -13.09 -35.23
C ALA A 352 -15.03 -13.42 -34.29
N VAL A 353 -13.79 -13.26 -34.76
CA VAL A 353 -12.58 -13.51 -33.96
C VAL A 353 -12.36 -12.41 -32.95
N MET A 354 -12.60 -11.14 -33.33
CA MET A 354 -12.55 -10.01 -32.41
C MET A 354 -13.58 -10.16 -31.28
N ASP A 355 -14.82 -10.51 -31.62
CA ASP A 355 -15.89 -10.73 -30.65
C ASP A 355 -15.53 -11.89 -29.71
N SER A 356 -15.04 -13.00 -30.25
CA SER A 356 -14.61 -14.17 -29.46
C SER A 356 -13.44 -13.83 -28.52
N ASP A 357 -12.41 -13.14 -29.01
CA ASP A 357 -11.29 -12.69 -28.19
C ASP A 357 -11.76 -11.70 -27.10
N SER A 358 -12.71 -10.83 -27.43
CA SER A 358 -13.27 -9.85 -26.48
C SER A 358 -14.02 -10.53 -25.35
N VAL A 359 -14.91 -11.46 -25.66
CA VAL A 359 -15.66 -12.23 -24.65
C VAL A 359 -14.70 -13.07 -23.80
N PHE A 360 -13.69 -13.68 -24.42
CA PHE A 360 -12.68 -14.45 -23.69
C PHE A 360 -11.93 -13.58 -22.69
N ASN A 361 -11.43 -12.41 -23.12
CA ASN A 361 -10.69 -11.50 -22.24
C ASN A 361 -11.60 -10.91 -21.14
N ASP A 362 -12.87 -10.63 -21.43
CA ASP A 362 -13.83 -10.15 -20.42
C ASP A 362 -14.03 -11.15 -19.28
N ASN A 363 -14.03 -12.45 -19.60
CA ASN A 363 -14.20 -13.53 -18.64
C ASN A 363 -12.98 -13.73 -17.72
N LEU A 364 -11.81 -13.21 -18.09
CA LEU A 364 -10.60 -13.34 -17.28
C LEU A 364 -10.65 -12.49 -16.01
N ASP A 365 -11.35 -11.35 -16.05
CA ASP A 365 -11.19 -10.28 -15.08
C ASP A 365 -12.53 -9.72 -14.60
N VAL A 366 -12.57 -9.24 -13.36
CA VAL A 366 -13.76 -8.61 -12.77
C VAL A 366 -13.87 -7.18 -13.31
N GLN A 367 -15.02 -6.87 -13.89
CA GLN A 367 -15.38 -5.59 -14.49
C GLN A 367 -16.26 -4.79 -13.52
N ILE A 368 -16.43 -3.49 -13.78
CA ILE A 368 -17.35 -2.63 -12.99
C ILE A 368 -18.77 -3.20 -12.97
N TRP A 369 -19.30 -3.64 -14.12
CA TRP A 369 -20.67 -4.16 -14.19
C TRP A 369 -20.87 -5.49 -13.48
N ASP A 370 -19.79 -6.20 -13.13
CA ASP A 370 -19.90 -7.43 -12.34
C ASP A 370 -20.08 -7.17 -10.85
N VAL A 371 -19.70 -5.98 -10.38
CA VAL A 371 -19.73 -5.58 -8.96
C VAL A 371 -20.76 -4.49 -8.66
N LYS A 372 -21.12 -3.68 -9.66
CA LYS A 372 -22.17 -2.67 -9.57
C LYS A 372 -23.50 -3.37 -9.28
N ASP A 373 -24.08 -3.05 -8.12
CA ASP A 373 -25.39 -3.56 -7.68
C ASP A 373 -25.50 -5.10 -7.75
N ALA A 374 -24.39 -5.79 -7.47
CA ALA A 374 -24.23 -7.22 -7.69
C ALA A 374 -24.70 -8.09 -6.52
N ALA A 375 -25.31 -7.49 -5.48
CA ALA A 375 -25.67 -8.12 -4.21
C ALA A 375 -24.48 -8.81 -3.52
N ILE A 376 -23.33 -8.11 -3.48
CA ILE A 376 -22.16 -8.56 -2.72
C ILE A 376 -22.48 -8.48 -1.23
N GLU A 377 -22.23 -9.57 -0.50
CA GLU A 377 -22.56 -9.73 0.91
C GLU A 377 -21.43 -9.27 1.85
N ALA A 378 -20.17 -9.37 1.42
CA ALA A 378 -19.00 -9.03 2.22
C ALA A 378 -19.08 -7.61 2.83
N ARG A 379 -19.12 -7.53 4.16
CA ARG A 379 -19.13 -6.26 4.92
C ARG A 379 -17.85 -5.47 4.67
N LEU A 380 -16.70 -6.13 4.73
CA LEU A 380 -15.40 -5.53 4.43
C LEU A 380 -14.80 -6.15 3.17
N VAL A 381 -14.21 -5.32 2.32
CA VAL A 381 -13.47 -5.75 1.14
C VAL A 381 -12.09 -5.11 1.16
N TYR A 382 -11.04 -5.89 0.93
CA TYR A 382 -9.70 -5.37 0.71
C TYR A 382 -9.22 -5.81 -0.68
N LEU A 383 -9.08 -4.83 -1.58
CA LEU A 383 -8.51 -4.95 -2.91
C LEU A 383 -7.05 -4.48 -2.89
N ASN A 384 -6.12 -5.36 -2.53
CA ASN A 384 -4.70 -5.08 -2.70
C ASN A 384 -4.29 -5.25 -4.16
N SER A 385 -4.69 -4.26 -4.97
CA SER A 385 -4.46 -4.22 -6.42
C SER A 385 -4.20 -2.78 -6.86
N CYS A 386 -3.40 -2.62 -7.90
CA CYS A 386 -3.05 -1.32 -8.47
C CYS A 386 -4.32 -0.56 -8.91
N LEU A 387 -4.36 0.74 -8.65
CA LEU A 387 -5.32 1.71 -9.23
C LEU A 387 -6.83 1.47 -8.96
N THR A 388 -7.26 0.35 -8.39
CA THR A 388 -8.69 0.03 -8.19
C THR A 388 -9.41 1.06 -7.32
N GLY A 389 -8.68 1.73 -6.42
CA GLY A 389 -9.13 2.80 -5.54
C GLY A 389 -8.79 4.19 -6.03
N SER A 390 -8.75 4.42 -7.36
CA SER A 390 -8.49 5.72 -7.99
C SER A 390 -9.63 6.73 -7.73
N PHE A 391 -9.90 7.07 -6.47
CA PHE A 391 -11.01 7.93 -6.03
C PHE A 391 -10.96 9.34 -6.62
N HIS A 392 -9.80 9.75 -7.12
CA HIS A 392 -9.61 11.01 -7.85
C HIS A 392 -10.33 11.05 -9.20
N LEU A 393 -10.67 9.89 -9.76
CA LEU A 393 -11.47 9.74 -10.97
C LEU A 393 -12.97 9.73 -10.64
N ASP A 394 -13.80 10.03 -11.64
CA ASP A 394 -15.27 9.96 -11.51
C ASP A 394 -15.75 8.51 -11.47
N ASN A 395 -15.06 7.60 -12.14
CA ASN A 395 -15.41 6.19 -12.21
C ASN A 395 -14.21 5.32 -11.84
N TYR A 396 -14.40 4.42 -10.86
CA TYR A 396 -13.36 3.51 -10.39
C TYR A 396 -13.97 2.29 -9.67
N LEU A 397 -13.34 1.13 -9.84
CA LEU A 397 -13.89 -0.19 -9.48
C LEU A 397 -14.23 -0.30 -7.99
N ALA A 398 -13.28 0.03 -7.11
CA ALA A 398 -13.41 -0.24 -5.68
C ALA A 398 -14.58 0.51 -5.04
N GLY A 399 -15.00 1.65 -5.62
CA GLY A 399 -16.14 2.42 -5.13
C GLY A 399 -17.49 1.70 -5.27
N TYR A 400 -17.63 0.78 -6.22
CA TYR A 400 -18.87 0.01 -6.41
C TYR A 400 -19.07 -1.07 -5.34
N TYR A 401 -18.08 -1.39 -4.53
CA TYR A 401 -18.31 -2.27 -3.38
C TYR A 401 -19.19 -1.55 -2.35
N PRO A 402 -18.76 -0.46 -1.70
CA PRO A 402 -19.56 0.20 -0.67
C PRO A 402 -20.68 1.07 -1.27
N PHE A 403 -20.55 1.67 -2.45
CA PHE A 403 -21.47 2.73 -2.90
C PHE A 403 -22.56 2.28 -3.89
N SER A 404 -22.81 0.98 -3.95
CA SER A 404 -23.90 0.34 -4.71
C SER A 404 -24.87 -0.38 -3.76
N GLU A 405 -25.87 -1.08 -4.31
CA GLU A 405 -26.86 -1.89 -3.58
C GLU A 405 -26.27 -3.17 -2.92
N ASN A 406 -24.95 -3.27 -2.82
CA ASN A 406 -24.22 -4.31 -2.09
C ASN A 406 -24.28 -4.08 -0.57
N LYS A 407 -24.04 -5.11 0.23
CA LYS A 407 -23.97 -5.06 1.71
C LYS A 407 -22.60 -4.65 2.27
N ASN A 408 -21.68 -4.21 1.42
CA ASN A 408 -20.37 -3.74 1.83
C ASN A 408 -20.47 -2.37 2.55
N VAL A 409 -19.80 -2.26 3.69
CA VAL A 409 -19.70 -1.02 4.48
C VAL A 409 -18.43 -0.23 4.15
N ALA A 410 -17.33 -0.93 3.86
CA ALA A 410 -16.06 -0.31 3.51
C ALA A 410 -15.23 -1.19 2.57
N ALA A 411 -14.48 -0.52 1.70
CA ALA A 411 -13.47 -1.13 0.85
C ALA A 411 -12.10 -0.47 1.07
N ILE A 412 -11.03 -1.26 1.11
CA ILE A 412 -9.65 -0.77 1.10
C ILE A 412 -9.07 -1.00 -0.30
N ALA A 413 -8.50 0.05 -0.90
CA ALA A 413 -7.98 -0.02 -2.26
C ALA A 413 -6.88 1.03 -2.52
N ASN A 414 -6.17 0.91 -3.64
CA ASN A 414 -5.04 1.78 -3.97
C ASN A 414 -5.35 2.76 -5.10
N SER A 415 -4.94 4.01 -4.94
CA SER A 415 -5.12 5.13 -5.89
C SER A 415 -4.13 5.12 -7.06
N ILE A 416 -2.99 4.44 -6.92
CA ILE A 416 -1.93 4.26 -7.92
C ILE A 416 -1.41 2.81 -7.88
N GLY A 417 -0.31 2.53 -8.59
CA GLY A 417 0.34 1.22 -8.57
C GLY A 417 0.94 0.87 -7.22
N VAL A 418 0.76 -0.39 -6.79
CA VAL A 418 1.22 -0.94 -5.52
C VAL A 418 2.26 -2.05 -5.74
N LEU A 419 3.21 -2.21 -4.81
CA LEU A 419 4.20 -3.28 -4.85
C LEU A 419 3.56 -4.62 -4.43
N GLN A 420 3.90 -5.68 -5.13
CA GLN A 420 3.35 -7.01 -4.86
C GLN A 420 3.96 -7.68 -3.63
N ASP A 421 5.19 -7.32 -3.25
CA ASP A 421 5.94 -7.87 -2.12
C ASP A 421 5.72 -7.13 -0.78
N LEU A 422 4.60 -6.43 -0.64
CA LEU A 422 4.19 -5.82 0.64
C LEU A 422 3.79 -6.88 1.67
N TRP A 423 3.64 -6.45 2.93
CA TRP A 423 2.98 -7.23 3.98
C TRP A 423 1.54 -6.71 4.19
N PRO A 424 0.61 -6.98 3.25
CA PRO A 424 -0.72 -6.37 3.30
C PRO A 424 -1.58 -6.85 4.47
N ALA A 425 -1.21 -7.95 5.12
CA ALA A 425 -1.99 -8.56 6.20
C ALA A 425 -1.46 -8.23 7.60
N GLU A 426 -0.54 -7.26 7.75
CA GLU A 426 -0.05 -6.84 9.07
C GLU A 426 -1.22 -6.54 10.02
N LEU A 427 -1.23 -7.20 11.19
CA LEU A 427 -2.24 -7.07 12.24
C LEU A 427 -3.71 -7.30 11.84
N MET A 428 -3.95 -7.97 10.70
CA MET A 428 -5.29 -8.13 10.14
C MET A 428 -6.25 -8.92 11.04
N GLY A 429 -5.78 -9.90 11.80
CA GLY A 429 -6.55 -10.66 12.78
C GLY A 429 -7.04 -9.83 13.97
N THR A 430 -6.53 -8.61 14.17
CA THR A 430 -7.12 -7.69 15.16
C THR A 430 -8.56 -7.30 14.82
N LEU A 431 -8.99 -7.42 13.55
CA LEU A 431 -10.37 -7.20 13.12
C LEU A 431 -11.36 -8.13 13.83
N GLN A 432 -11.00 -9.41 14.07
CA GLN A 432 -11.86 -10.36 14.79
C GLN A 432 -12.06 -9.96 16.27
N HIS A 433 -11.14 -9.16 16.80
CA HIS A 433 -11.20 -8.62 18.17
C HIS A 433 -11.95 -7.28 18.24
N GLY A 434 -12.56 -6.85 17.14
CA GLY A 434 -13.35 -5.63 17.06
C GLY A 434 -12.51 -4.36 17.00
N VAL A 435 -11.25 -4.44 16.54
CA VAL A 435 -10.50 -3.24 16.15
C VAL A 435 -11.18 -2.58 14.95
N ARG A 436 -11.36 -1.26 15.02
CA ARG A 436 -11.96 -0.48 13.92
C ARG A 436 -11.08 -0.59 12.68
N VAL A 437 -11.72 -0.65 11.51
CA VAL A 437 -11.03 -0.72 10.22
C VAL A 437 -9.99 0.39 10.09
N GLY A 438 -10.32 1.61 10.52
CA GLY A 438 -9.41 2.75 10.54
C GLY A 438 -8.18 2.55 11.42
N ASN A 439 -8.33 1.99 12.61
CA ASN A 439 -7.21 1.73 13.51
C ASN A 439 -6.29 0.63 12.96
N TRP A 440 -6.86 -0.44 12.41
CA TRP A 440 -6.06 -1.46 11.72
C TRP A 440 -5.33 -0.88 10.51
N PHE A 441 -6.02 -0.07 9.71
CA PHE A 441 -5.50 0.50 8.47
C PHE A 441 -4.22 1.34 8.66
N LYS A 442 -4.05 2.01 9.81
CA LYS A 442 -2.82 2.76 10.14
C LYS A 442 -1.55 1.91 10.04
N HIS A 443 -1.66 0.59 10.14
CA HIS A 443 -0.51 -0.33 10.07
C HIS A 443 -0.13 -0.73 8.64
N ILE A 444 -1.03 -0.61 7.68
CA ILE A 444 -0.82 -1.05 6.28
C ILE A 444 -0.79 0.11 5.28
N ALA A 445 -0.92 1.34 5.77
CA ALA A 445 -1.11 2.53 4.95
C ALA A 445 0.18 2.99 4.25
N TYR A 446 0.10 3.13 2.93
CA TYR A 446 1.03 3.93 2.12
C TYR A 446 0.36 5.23 1.67
N LEU A 447 1.07 6.08 0.90
CA LEU A 447 0.46 7.25 0.28
C LEU A 447 -0.74 6.86 -0.60
N GLU A 448 -0.65 5.70 -1.26
CA GLU A 448 -1.64 5.25 -2.23
C GLU A 448 -2.80 4.47 -1.67
N THR A 449 -2.72 3.96 -0.44
CA THR A 449 -3.72 3.06 0.15
C THR A 449 -4.77 3.86 0.88
N HIS A 450 -6.06 3.59 0.64
CA HIS A 450 -7.19 4.38 1.16
C HIS A 450 -8.36 3.50 1.58
N ILE A 451 -9.12 3.97 2.58
CA ILE A 451 -10.44 3.43 2.93
C ILE A 451 -11.52 4.20 2.16
N LEU A 452 -12.40 3.46 1.51
CA LEU A 452 -13.60 3.94 0.83
C LEU A 452 -14.81 3.48 1.64
N GLY A 453 -15.58 4.42 2.18
CA GLY A 453 -16.70 4.12 3.07
C GLY A 453 -16.40 4.44 4.53
N ASP A 454 -16.83 3.58 5.45
CA ASP A 454 -16.85 3.84 6.89
C ASP A 454 -15.61 3.27 7.60
N PRO A 455 -14.69 4.12 8.07
CA PRO A 455 -13.49 3.65 8.78
C PRO A 455 -13.77 3.24 10.22
N THR A 456 -14.93 3.61 10.77
CA THR A 456 -15.25 3.36 12.18
C THR A 456 -15.97 2.03 12.39
N PHE A 457 -16.30 1.32 11.30
CA PHE A 457 -16.84 -0.04 11.37
C PHE A 457 -15.85 -0.96 12.09
N HIS A 458 -16.40 -1.86 12.89
CA HIS A 458 -15.68 -2.96 13.50
C HIS A 458 -16.58 -4.20 13.53
N PHE A 459 -15.98 -5.38 13.43
CA PHE A 459 -16.72 -6.61 13.66
C PHE A 459 -17.14 -6.71 15.14
N THR A 460 -18.23 -7.41 15.41
CA THR A 460 -18.79 -7.53 16.75
C THR A 460 -17.85 -8.35 17.64
N SER A 461 -17.31 -7.70 18.67
CA SER A 461 -16.52 -8.36 19.71
C SER A 461 -16.74 -7.67 21.06
N LYS A 462 -16.66 -8.45 22.14
CA LYS A 462 -16.72 -7.92 23.51
C LYS A 462 -15.50 -7.04 23.86
N ARG A 463 -14.41 -7.15 23.10
CA ARG A 463 -13.16 -6.41 23.32
C ARG A 463 -13.09 -5.09 22.57
N SER A 464 -14.02 -4.83 21.66
CA SER A 464 -13.98 -3.69 20.72
C SER A 464 -13.71 -2.36 21.44
N GLN A 465 -14.49 -2.04 22.48
CA GLN A 465 -14.34 -0.78 23.20
C GLN A 465 -13.01 -0.71 23.97
N GLU A 466 -12.55 -1.81 24.56
CA GLU A 466 -11.30 -1.85 25.33
C GLU A 466 -10.08 -1.62 24.43
N ILE A 467 -9.95 -2.39 23.36
CA ILE A 467 -8.76 -2.37 22.48
C ILE A 467 -8.68 -1.06 21.71
N ASN A 468 -9.79 -0.57 21.12
CA ASN A 468 -9.76 0.70 20.38
C ASN A 468 -9.41 1.88 21.30
N ASN A 469 -9.91 1.88 22.55
CA ASN A 469 -9.50 2.89 23.52
C ASN A 469 -8.00 2.76 23.89
N ALA A 470 -7.48 1.54 24.01
CA ALA A 470 -6.07 1.31 24.33
C ALA A 470 -5.13 1.82 23.24
N ILE A 471 -5.49 1.58 21.97
CA ILE A 471 -4.78 2.03 20.76
C ILE A 471 -4.65 3.56 20.75
N VAL A 472 -5.77 4.27 20.92
CA VAL A 472 -5.79 5.74 20.72
C VAL A 472 -5.43 6.50 21.99
N SER A 473 -5.96 6.11 23.16
CA SER A 473 -5.76 6.86 24.41
C SER A 473 -4.41 6.60 25.08
N GLY A 474 -3.53 5.80 24.47
CA GLY A 474 -2.21 5.47 24.99
C GLY A 474 -2.27 4.61 26.25
N ALA A 475 -2.62 3.33 26.12
CA ALA A 475 -2.61 2.41 27.25
C ALA A 475 -1.20 2.22 27.84
N LYS A 476 -1.15 2.02 29.16
CA LYS A 476 0.10 1.84 29.93
C LYS A 476 0.87 0.59 29.47
N ILE A 477 2.19 0.61 29.63
CA ILE A 477 3.08 -0.55 29.42
C ILE A 477 2.53 -1.85 30.03
N SER A 478 1.94 -1.81 31.23
CA SER A 478 1.39 -3.00 31.90
C SER A 478 0.23 -3.66 31.13
N TYR A 479 -0.58 -2.86 30.43
CA TYR A 479 -1.64 -3.37 29.56
C TYR A 479 -1.05 -4.18 28.41
N TRP A 480 -0.10 -3.58 27.68
CA TRP A 480 0.52 -4.23 26.53
C TRP A 480 1.37 -5.43 26.95
N LYS A 481 2.09 -5.37 28.08
CA LYS A 481 2.81 -6.53 28.63
C LYS A 481 1.84 -7.68 28.96
N LYS A 482 0.63 -7.39 29.46
CA LYS A 482 -0.41 -8.41 29.68
C LYS A 482 -0.92 -8.99 28.36
N LEU A 483 -1.23 -8.13 27.39
CA LEU A 483 -1.72 -8.55 26.07
C LEU A 483 -0.69 -9.43 25.33
N LEU A 484 0.61 -9.14 25.48
CA LEU A 484 1.71 -9.92 24.92
C LEU A 484 1.78 -11.37 25.46
N GLN A 485 1.16 -11.67 26.60
CA GLN A 485 1.12 -13.03 27.16
C GLN A 485 -0.09 -13.84 26.69
N GLU A 486 -1.03 -13.23 25.95
CA GLU A 486 -2.18 -13.97 25.42
C GLU A 486 -1.77 -14.90 24.30
N ASN A 487 -2.40 -16.08 24.20
CA ASN A 487 -2.15 -17.04 23.12
C ASN A 487 -2.90 -16.65 21.84
N ASP A 488 -2.58 -15.47 21.30
CA ASP A 488 -3.19 -14.90 20.11
C ASP A 488 -2.15 -14.12 19.29
N ALA A 489 -1.96 -14.51 18.04
CA ALA A 489 -0.85 -14.03 17.21
C ALA A 489 -0.89 -12.51 16.99
N ASP A 490 -2.06 -11.95 16.70
CA ASP A 490 -2.18 -10.54 16.34
C ASP A 490 -2.35 -9.63 17.56
N LEU A 491 -2.86 -10.13 18.68
CA LEU A 491 -2.81 -9.38 19.94
C LEU A 491 -1.40 -9.30 20.52
N GLN A 492 -0.61 -10.37 20.41
CA GLN A 492 0.83 -10.33 20.72
C GLN A 492 1.53 -9.31 19.82
N SER A 493 1.29 -9.38 18.51
CA SER A 493 1.90 -8.48 17.53
C SER A 493 1.52 -7.01 17.80
N LEU A 494 0.25 -6.74 18.09
CA LEU A 494 -0.24 -5.41 18.47
C LEU A 494 0.48 -4.91 19.73
N ALA A 495 0.61 -5.76 20.76
CA ALA A 495 1.33 -5.41 21.97
C ALA A 495 2.80 -5.05 21.68
N LEU A 496 3.49 -5.77 20.79
CA LEU A 496 4.86 -5.45 20.41
C LEU A 496 4.98 -4.06 19.78
N VAL A 497 4.04 -3.69 18.89
CA VAL A 497 4.01 -2.36 18.26
C VAL A 497 3.92 -1.25 19.31
N TYR A 498 3.00 -1.37 20.28
CA TYR A 498 2.83 -0.32 21.30
C TYR A 498 3.88 -0.34 22.40
N LEU A 499 4.49 -1.51 22.68
CA LEU A 499 5.64 -1.60 23.59
C LEU A 499 6.89 -0.96 22.98
N GLN A 500 7.10 -1.09 21.66
CA GLN A 500 8.23 -0.47 20.96
C GLN A 500 8.27 1.04 21.20
N LYS A 501 7.12 1.71 21.16
CA LYS A 501 7.00 3.16 21.36
C LYS A 501 7.22 3.61 22.81
N GLN A 502 7.21 2.69 23.78
CA GLN A 502 7.22 3.02 25.21
C GLN A 502 8.43 2.48 25.97
N LEU A 503 9.07 1.42 25.48
CA LEU A 503 10.20 0.79 26.14
C LEU A 503 11.55 1.29 25.59
N PRO A 504 12.61 1.30 26.42
CA PRO A 504 13.96 1.53 25.93
C PRO A 504 14.36 0.49 24.87
N GLU A 505 15.11 0.94 23.86
CA GLU A 505 15.56 0.10 22.74
C GLU A 505 16.22 -1.22 23.20
N ALA A 506 17.12 -1.17 24.19
CA ALA A 506 17.81 -2.35 24.69
C ALA A 506 16.85 -3.40 25.28
N GLU A 507 15.81 -2.97 26.02
CA GLU A 507 14.78 -3.88 26.55
C GLU A 507 13.93 -4.44 25.40
N MET A 508 13.46 -3.57 24.50
CA MET A 508 12.57 -3.96 23.42
C MET A 508 13.26 -4.88 22.40
N ALA A 509 14.50 -4.59 22.01
CA ALA A 509 15.25 -5.43 21.08
C ALA A 509 15.41 -6.86 21.60
N GLN A 510 15.63 -7.03 22.91
CA GLN A 510 15.68 -8.36 23.52
C GLN A 510 14.31 -9.06 23.52
N ILE A 511 13.22 -8.33 23.80
CA ILE A 511 11.85 -8.87 23.70
C ILE A 511 11.58 -9.35 22.27
N LEU A 512 11.84 -8.51 21.28
CA LEU A 512 11.59 -8.85 19.87
C LEU A 512 12.44 -10.04 19.41
N LYS A 513 13.74 -10.08 19.78
CA LYS A 513 14.60 -11.22 19.48
C LYS A 513 14.03 -12.51 20.09
N ASN A 514 13.66 -12.47 21.36
CA ASN A 514 13.07 -13.62 22.04
C ASN A 514 11.75 -14.04 21.38
N THR A 515 10.89 -13.10 21.00
CA THR A 515 9.66 -13.39 20.27
C THR A 515 9.94 -14.05 18.93
N TYR A 516 10.91 -13.55 18.16
CA TYR A 516 11.31 -14.14 16.89
C TYR A 516 11.74 -15.61 17.06
N PHE A 517 12.63 -15.90 18.01
CA PHE A 517 13.14 -17.28 18.14
C PHE A 517 12.18 -18.26 18.80
N ASN A 518 11.17 -17.79 19.56
CA ASN A 518 10.35 -18.67 20.40
C ASN A 518 8.85 -18.65 20.05
N SER A 519 8.34 -17.68 19.28
CA SER A 519 6.92 -17.63 18.97
C SER A 519 6.52 -18.72 17.98
N PRO A 520 5.44 -19.48 18.25
CA PRO A 520 4.92 -20.45 17.30
C PRO A 520 4.24 -19.78 16.10
N PHE A 521 3.85 -18.51 16.24
CA PHE A 521 3.07 -17.79 15.23
C PHE A 521 3.99 -17.08 14.23
N GLU A 522 3.84 -17.45 12.96
CA GLU A 522 4.59 -16.89 11.83
C GLU A 522 4.43 -15.36 11.74
N THR A 523 3.21 -14.85 11.93
CA THR A 523 2.92 -13.41 11.87
C THR A 523 3.51 -12.65 13.04
N THR A 524 3.55 -13.23 14.24
CA THR A 524 4.21 -12.61 15.40
C THR A 524 5.73 -12.59 15.24
N ARG A 525 6.33 -13.65 14.68
CA ARG A 525 7.75 -13.63 14.30
C ARG A 525 8.04 -12.58 13.24
N MET A 526 7.16 -12.43 12.24
CA MET A 526 7.30 -11.41 11.20
C MET A 526 7.17 -9.99 11.80
N GLN A 527 6.24 -9.76 12.72
CA GLN A 527 6.14 -8.48 13.44
C GLN A 527 7.42 -8.20 14.22
N ALA A 528 7.95 -9.19 14.93
CA ALA A 528 9.19 -9.04 15.68
C ALA A 528 10.38 -8.69 14.77
N PHE A 529 10.49 -9.38 13.64
CA PHE A 529 11.48 -9.09 12.59
C PHE A 529 11.34 -7.65 12.06
N ALA A 530 10.12 -7.24 11.69
CA ALA A 530 9.84 -5.90 11.15
C ALA A 530 10.17 -4.79 12.14
N LEU A 531 9.86 -4.97 13.42
CA LEU A 531 10.16 -3.98 14.46
C LEU A 531 11.65 -3.94 14.80
N LEU A 532 12.35 -5.08 14.83
CA LEU A 532 13.81 -5.14 15.04
C LEU A 532 14.59 -4.40 13.96
N ARG A 533 14.10 -4.46 12.72
CA ARG A 533 14.70 -3.77 11.57
C ARG A 533 14.87 -2.27 11.81
N ASN A 534 14.01 -1.64 12.63
CA ASN A 534 14.12 -0.21 12.95
C ASN A 534 15.35 0.12 13.82
N TYR A 535 15.91 -0.85 14.54
CA TYR A 535 17.05 -0.63 15.43
C TYR A 535 18.39 -0.88 14.73
N GLU A 536 18.43 -1.82 13.77
CA GLU A 536 19.66 -2.18 13.05
C GLU A 536 20.83 -2.51 14.00
N ASN A 537 20.52 -3.16 15.12
CA ASN A 537 21.46 -3.50 16.18
C ASN A 537 21.85 -4.99 16.12
N GLU A 538 22.70 -5.43 17.05
CA GLU A 538 23.19 -6.81 17.12
C GLU A 538 22.05 -7.84 17.13
N GLN A 539 20.97 -7.58 17.88
CA GLN A 539 19.82 -8.48 17.97
C GLN A 539 19.11 -8.64 16.63
N TYR A 540 18.99 -7.57 15.84
CA TYR A 540 18.43 -7.65 14.50
C TYR A 540 19.34 -8.47 13.56
N PHE A 541 20.65 -8.25 13.60
CA PHE A 541 21.59 -8.99 12.74
C PHE A 541 21.64 -10.48 13.11
N GLU A 542 21.58 -10.85 14.39
CA GLU A 542 21.42 -12.25 14.82
C GLU A 542 20.19 -12.91 14.17
N VAL A 543 19.05 -12.22 14.19
CA VAL A 543 17.81 -12.69 13.56
C VAL A 543 17.96 -12.79 12.05
N LEU A 544 18.60 -11.81 11.41
CA LEU A 544 18.82 -11.78 9.96
C LEU A 544 19.68 -12.98 9.48
N HIS A 545 20.74 -13.33 10.21
CA HIS A 545 21.56 -14.51 9.94
C HIS A 545 20.78 -15.83 10.12
N ALA A 546 19.86 -15.87 11.09
CA ALA A 546 19.05 -17.05 11.38
C ALA A 546 17.87 -17.24 10.42
N ALA A 547 17.39 -16.16 9.78
CA ALA A 547 16.15 -16.15 9.03
C ALA A 547 16.06 -17.16 7.89
N LYS A 548 17.18 -17.61 7.29
CA LYS A 548 17.20 -18.64 6.23
C LYS A 548 16.50 -19.94 6.58
N ASN A 549 16.35 -20.23 7.89
CA ASN A 549 15.73 -21.44 8.40
C ASN A 549 14.30 -21.21 8.94
N ASP A 550 13.73 -20.00 8.83
CA ASP A 550 12.34 -19.77 9.26
C ASP A 550 11.37 -20.51 8.33
N SER A 551 10.36 -21.16 8.91
CA SER A 551 9.34 -21.89 8.16
C SER A 551 8.43 -20.96 7.36
N TYR A 552 8.30 -19.70 7.75
CA TYR A 552 7.50 -18.73 7.04
C TYR A 552 8.29 -18.14 5.86
N GLU A 553 7.86 -18.47 4.64
CA GLU A 553 8.48 -17.98 3.40
C GLU A 553 8.60 -16.46 3.37
N PHE A 554 7.63 -15.73 3.93
CA PHE A 554 7.65 -14.28 3.90
C PHE A 554 8.79 -13.68 4.75
N ILE A 555 9.08 -14.23 5.93
CA ILE A 555 10.24 -13.81 6.74
C ILE A 555 11.53 -14.02 5.96
N ARG A 556 11.69 -15.21 5.35
CA ARG A 556 12.86 -15.52 4.52
C ARG A 556 12.98 -14.54 3.35
N ARG A 557 11.86 -14.23 2.68
CA ARG A 557 11.81 -13.25 1.60
C ARG A 557 12.22 -11.86 2.09
N ARG A 558 11.66 -11.37 3.20
CA ARG A 558 12.00 -10.06 3.77
C ARG A 558 13.46 -9.97 4.23
N ALA A 559 13.99 -11.03 4.83
CA ALA A 559 15.41 -11.14 5.15
C ALA A 559 16.28 -10.99 3.90
N VAL A 560 15.98 -11.71 2.81
CA VAL A 560 16.70 -11.57 1.54
C VAL A 560 16.58 -10.16 0.97
N TYR A 561 15.42 -9.51 1.06
CA TYR A 561 15.28 -8.11 0.69
C TYR A 561 16.26 -7.23 1.48
N ASP A 562 16.28 -7.37 2.80
CA ASP A 562 17.15 -6.59 3.68
C ASP A 562 18.63 -6.86 3.41
N LEU A 563 19.06 -8.11 3.19
CA LEU A 563 20.45 -8.44 2.79
C LEU A 563 20.89 -7.61 1.56
N GLY A 564 20.00 -7.51 0.56
CA GLY A 564 20.26 -6.72 -0.64
C GLY A 564 20.21 -5.21 -0.45
N GLU A 565 19.53 -4.71 0.59
CA GLU A 565 19.51 -3.28 0.94
C GLU A 565 20.72 -2.87 1.80
N PHE A 566 21.29 -3.79 2.59
CA PHE A 566 22.53 -3.58 3.33
C PHE A 566 23.75 -3.69 2.42
N GLY A 567 23.88 -4.81 1.71
CA GLY A 567 24.93 -5.09 0.72
C GLY A 567 26.35 -5.21 1.23
N GLY A 568 26.55 -5.33 2.54
CA GLY A 568 27.87 -5.48 3.16
C GLY A 568 28.47 -6.87 2.95
N ASP A 569 29.80 -6.94 2.95
CA ASP A 569 30.56 -8.17 2.70
C ASP A 569 30.25 -9.31 3.69
N ASP A 570 29.89 -8.97 4.94
CA ASP A 570 29.53 -9.93 5.99
C ASP A 570 28.33 -10.82 5.63
N PHE A 571 27.47 -10.34 4.71
CA PHE A 571 26.28 -11.07 4.28
C PHE A 571 26.49 -11.91 3.01
N ALA A 572 27.67 -11.87 2.38
CA ALA A 572 27.94 -12.68 1.17
C ALA A 572 27.75 -14.18 1.44
N LYS A 573 28.20 -14.64 2.62
CA LYS A 573 28.00 -16.02 3.07
C LYS A 573 26.53 -16.37 3.25
N ASP A 574 25.76 -15.50 3.90
CA ASP A 574 24.33 -15.73 4.12
C ASP A 574 23.54 -15.72 2.81
N LEU A 575 23.87 -14.83 1.88
CA LEU A 575 23.21 -14.77 0.58
C LEU A 575 23.30 -16.11 -0.16
N ILE A 576 24.49 -16.73 -0.19
CA ILE A 576 24.68 -18.06 -0.78
C ILE A 576 23.99 -19.14 0.07
N ALA A 577 24.05 -19.04 1.40
CA ALA A 577 23.38 -20.00 2.28
C ALA A 577 21.85 -20.02 2.08
N PHE A 578 21.22 -18.85 1.89
CA PHE A 578 19.80 -18.72 1.54
C PHE A 578 19.46 -19.39 0.21
N TYR A 579 20.34 -19.24 -0.79
CA TYR A 579 20.14 -19.85 -2.11
C TYR A 579 20.18 -21.38 -2.04
N VAL A 580 21.07 -21.92 -1.21
CA VAL A 580 21.26 -23.36 -1.03
C VAL A 580 20.21 -24.00 -0.11
N SER A 581 19.66 -23.25 0.86
CA SER A 581 18.74 -23.83 1.84
C SER A 581 17.36 -24.21 1.27
N ASP A 582 16.87 -23.48 0.27
CA ASP A 582 15.57 -23.74 -0.36
C ASP A 582 15.56 -23.35 -1.85
N PRO A 583 16.15 -24.18 -2.73
CA PRO A 583 16.23 -23.91 -4.17
C PRO A 583 14.85 -23.94 -4.87
N HIS A 584 13.77 -24.33 -4.16
CA HIS A 584 12.41 -24.39 -4.71
C HIS A 584 11.58 -23.14 -4.42
N SER A 585 12.05 -22.23 -3.56
CA SER A 585 11.37 -20.96 -3.31
C SER A 585 11.62 -19.95 -4.45
N GLU A 586 10.82 -20.06 -5.52
CA GLU A 586 10.98 -19.27 -6.75
C GLU A 586 11.11 -17.76 -6.52
N ARG A 587 10.28 -17.18 -5.64
CA ARG A 587 10.29 -15.74 -5.33
C ARG A 587 11.56 -15.32 -4.62
N ILE A 588 12.02 -16.11 -3.66
CA ILE A 588 13.27 -15.87 -2.94
C ILE A 588 14.45 -16.02 -3.89
N ASN A 589 14.50 -17.08 -4.70
CA ASN A 589 15.60 -17.34 -5.61
C ASN A 589 15.72 -16.30 -6.72
N TYR A 590 14.60 -15.81 -7.24
CA TYR A 590 14.60 -14.66 -8.15
C TYR A 590 15.25 -13.43 -7.51
N ARG A 591 14.90 -13.12 -6.26
CA ARG A 591 15.47 -11.98 -5.54
C ARG A 591 16.95 -12.21 -5.20
N LEU A 592 17.34 -13.40 -4.77
CA LEU A 592 18.74 -13.76 -4.49
C LEU A 592 19.64 -13.58 -5.72
N ARG A 593 19.18 -14.02 -6.90
CA ARG A 593 19.90 -13.80 -8.17
C ARG A 593 20.09 -12.33 -8.49
N THR A 594 19.07 -11.52 -8.22
CA THR A 594 19.18 -10.05 -8.36
C THR A 594 20.19 -9.49 -7.35
N ASN A 595 20.07 -9.88 -6.08
CA ASN A 595 20.94 -9.39 -5.01
C ASN A 595 22.41 -9.78 -5.21
N MET A 596 22.74 -10.93 -5.81
CA MET A 596 24.14 -11.29 -6.10
C MET A 596 24.87 -10.21 -6.91
N THR A 597 24.14 -9.42 -7.70
CA THR A 597 24.73 -8.29 -8.46
C THR A 597 25.11 -7.09 -7.60
N PHE A 598 24.68 -7.05 -6.33
CA PHE A 598 24.89 -5.93 -5.39
C PHE A 598 26.11 -6.13 -4.48
N PHE A 599 26.64 -7.35 -4.43
CA PHE A 599 27.68 -7.78 -3.50
C PHE A 599 29.07 -7.85 -4.15
N ASN A 600 30.08 -8.06 -3.31
CA ASN A 600 31.45 -8.28 -3.76
C ASN A 600 31.58 -9.60 -4.55
N PRO A 601 31.95 -9.54 -5.84
CA PRO A 601 31.96 -10.72 -6.72
C PRO A 601 32.97 -11.77 -6.26
N GLU A 602 34.12 -11.37 -5.72
CA GLU A 602 35.16 -12.32 -5.32
C GLU A 602 34.76 -13.11 -4.06
N LEU A 603 34.06 -12.46 -3.12
CA LEU A 603 33.48 -13.14 -1.97
C LEU A 603 32.37 -14.10 -2.37
N LEU A 604 31.49 -13.69 -3.29
CA LEU A 604 30.43 -14.58 -3.80
C LEU A 604 31.01 -15.81 -4.51
N LYS A 605 32.03 -15.63 -5.37
CA LYS A 605 32.71 -16.74 -6.05
C LYS A 605 33.27 -17.74 -5.04
N LYS A 606 33.96 -17.23 -4.00
CA LYS A 606 34.50 -18.07 -2.92
C LYS A 606 33.39 -18.85 -2.20
N GLU A 607 32.27 -18.20 -1.87
CA GLU A 607 31.17 -18.87 -1.17
C GLU A 607 30.40 -19.86 -2.05
N ILE A 608 30.30 -19.62 -3.36
CA ILE A 608 29.76 -20.59 -4.32
C ILE A 608 30.64 -21.84 -4.37
N GLU A 609 31.95 -21.68 -4.43
CA GLU A 609 32.88 -22.81 -4.37
C GLU A 609 32.70 -23.61 -3.07
N ASN A 610 32.61 -22.92 -1.93
CA ASN A 610 32.50 -23.56 -0.61
C ASN A 610 31.15 -24.23 -0.35
N GLN A 611 30.04 -23.57 -0.70
CA GLN A 611 28.69 -23.96 -0.29
C GLN A 611 27.87 -24.63 -1.38
N VAL A 612 28.21 -24.39 -2.66
CA VAL A 612 27.48 -24.96 -3.80
C VAL A 612 28.29 -26.10 -4.42
N ARG A 613 29.50 -25.83 -4.94
CA ARG A 613 30.25 -26.83 -5.72
C ARG A 613 30.56 -28.10 -4.90
N GLN A 614 30.91 -27.92 -3.64
CA GLN A 614 31.24 -29.04 -2.74
C GLN A 614 30.01 -29.72 -2.12
N ASN A 615 28.81 -29.18 -2.34
CA ASN A 615 27.60 -29.68 -1.69
C ASN A 615 26.92 -30.78 -2.49
N LYS A 616 27.05 -32.02 -2.00
CA LYS A 616 26.51 -33.22 -2.62
C LYS A 616 24.98 -33.32 -2.59
N SER A 617 24.29 -32.54 -1.75
CA SER A 617 22.81 -32.54 -1.73
C SER A 617 22.20 -31.71 -2.87
N ILE A 618 23.00 -30.85 -3.51
CA ILE A 618 22.53 -30.00 -4.61
C ILE A 618 22.58 -30.81 -5.91
N TYR A 619 21.42 -30.89 -6.57
CA TYR A 619 21.35 -31.49 -7.89
C TYR A 619 22.21 -30.72 -8.90
N ASN A 620 23.13 -31.43 -9.55
CA ASN A 620 24.04 -30.88 -10.55
C ASN A 620 24.85 -29.66 -10.06
N ALA A 621 25.37 -29.76 -8.83
CA ALA A 621 26.13 -28.72 -8.14
C ALA A 621 27.24 -28.08 -9.00
N ALA A 622 28.00 -28.87 -9.75
CA ALA A 622 29.07 -28.37 -10.60
C ALA A 622 28.55 -27.42 -11.70
N ASN A 623 27.54 -27.83 -12.47
CA ASN A 623 26.97 -27.00 -13.52
C ASN A 623 26.27 -25.76 -12.96
N LEU A 624 25.60 -25.89 -11.81
CA LEU A 624 24.99 -24.76 -11.14
C LEU A 624 26.04 -23.74 -10.69
N SER A 625 27.13 -24.19 -10.06
CA SER A 625 28.25 -23.33 -9.70
C SER A 625 28.82 -22.62 -10.93
N ASP A 626 29.10 -23.35 -12.01
CA ASP A 626 29.64 -22.77 -13.24
C ASP A 626 28.69 -21.71 -13.84
N GLN A 627 27.37 -21.96 -13.79
CA GLN A 627 26.37 -20.97 -14.20
C GLN A 627 26.40 -19.72 -13.31
N LEU A 628 26.41 -19.88 -11.98
CA LEU A 628 26.41 -18.75 -11.05
C LEU A 628 27.68 -17.91 -11.17
N LEU A 629 28.84 -18.55 -11.33
CA LEU A 629 30.12 -17.86 -11.55
C LEU A 629 30.07 -17.04 -12.85
N LYS A 630 29.55 -17.62 -13.94
CA LYS A 630 29.36 -16.93 -15.21
C LYS A 630 28.40 -15.73 -15.09
N ASP A 631 27.31 -15.88 -14.34
CA ASP A 631 26.36 -14.79 -14.08
C ASP A 631 27.05 -13.66 -13.28
N ILE A 632 27.89 -13.98 -12.30
CA ILE A 632 28.66 -12.99 -11.52
C ILE A 632 29.65 -12.22 -12.42
N ASP A 633 30.40 -12.92 -13.28
CA ASP A 633 31.37 -12.28 -14.19
C ASP A 633 30.68 -11.36 -15.21
N TYR A 634 29.57 -11.82 -15.78
CA TYR A 634 28.74 -11.02 -16.69
C TYR A 634 28.24 -9.74 -16.02
N ASN A 635 27.69 -9.85 -14.81
CA ASN A 635 27.16 -8.71 -14.08
C ASN A 635 28.27 -7.75 -13.60
N SER A 636 29.44 -8.27 -13.23
CA SER A 636 30.60 -7.45 -12.88
C SER A 636 31.05 -6.60 -14.06
N THR A 637 31.17 -7.22 -15.25
CA THR A 637 31.51 -6.51 -16.50
C THR A 637 30.45 -5.45 -16.85
N LYS A 638 29.16 -5.76 -16.66
CA LYS A 638 28.07 -4.82 -16.89
C LYS A 638 28.16 -3.62 -15.93
N LEU A 639 28.49 -3.86 -14.67
CA LEU A 639 28.60 -2.82 -13.65
C LEU A 639 29.80 -1.92 -13.88
N GLU A 640 30.94 -2.47 -14.31
CA GLU A 640 32.13 -1.68 -14.70
C GLU A 640 31.83 -0.75 -15.88
N LYS A 641 31.08 -1.23 -16.89
CA LYS A 641 30.62 -0.39 -18.00
C LYS A 641 29.69 0.73 -17.54
N MET A 642 28.74 0.41 -16.65
CA MET A 642 27.85 1.41 -16.06
C MET A 642 28.65 2.48 -15.30
N GLU A 643 29.63 2.07 -14.49
CA GLU A 643 30.50 3.00 -13.76
C GLU A 643 31.27 3.92 -14.73
N ALA A 644 31.88 3.35 -15.77
CA ALA A 644 32.60 4.11 -16.79
C ALA A 644 31.69 5.13 -17.48
N ASN A 645 30.47 4.72 -17.87
CA ASN A 645 29.46 5.60 -18.48
C ASN A 645 29.07 6.76 -17.54
N ILE A 646 28.87 6.49 -16.25
CA ILE A 646 28.54 7.52 -15.26
C ILE A 646 29.65 8.57 -15.16
N ARG A 647 30.92 8.13 -15.17
CA ARG A 647 32.10 9.01 -15.04
C ARG A 647 32.45 9.78 -16.32
N ASP A 648 32.09 9.26 -17.49
CA ASP A 648 32.50 9.84 -18.77
C ASP A 648 31.70 11.10 -19.11
N LYS A 649 32.30 12.27 -18.85
CA LYS A 649 31.73 13.59 -19.21
C LYS A 649 31.57 13.81 -20.72
N LYS A 650 32.10 12.93 -21.58
CA LYS A 650 31.86 12.98 -23.04
C LYS A 650 30.55 12.31 -23.45
N GLN A 651 29.97 11.45 -22.60
CA GLN A 651 28.64 10.87 -22.84
C GLN A 651 27.56 11.95 -22.75
N THR A 652 26.42 11.69 -23.38
CA THR A 652 25.30 12.63 -23.27
C THR A 652 24.74 12.64 -21.84
N GLU A 653 24.26 13.80 -21.39
CA GLU A 653 23.61 13.92 -20.08
C GLU A 653 22.46 12.90 -19.94
N LYS A 654 21.72 12.64 -21.02
CA LYS A 654 20.62 11.67 -21.04
C LYS A 654 21.08 10.24 -20.73
N GLU A 655 22.19 9.80 -21.33
CA GLU A 655 22.73 8.45 -21.09
C GLU A 655 23.21 8.31 -19.65
N ARG A 656 23.97 9.29 -19.16
CA ARG A 656 24.45 9.32 -17.77
C ARG A 656 23.29 9.31 -16.76
N LEU A 657 22.24 10.11 -17.02
CA LEU A 657 21.02 10.10 -16.20
C LEU A 657 20.30 8.74 -16.23
N GLY A 658 20.29 8.05 -17.37
CA GLY A 658 19.72 6.70 -17.47
C GLY A 658 20.40 5.71 -16.52
N GLU A 659 21.74 5.75 -16.46
CA GLU A 659 22.51 4.90 -15.56
C GLU A 659 22.28 5.29 -14.08
N ILE A 660 22.34 6.59 -13.75
CA ILE A 660 22.12 7.09 -12.38
C ILE A 660 20.73 6.71 -11.88
N THR A 661 19.69 6.92 -12.69
CA THR A 661 18.30 6.63 -12.29
C THR A 661 18.01 5.13 -12.14
N THR A 662 18.81 4.26 -12.77
CA THR A 662 18.73 2.81 -12.57
C THR A 662 19.02 2.40 -11.12
N LEU A 663 19.84 3.18 -10.39
CA LEU A 663 20.18 2.95 -8.98
C LEU A 663 18.97 3.08 -8.03
N ARG A 664 17.88 3.72 -8.47
CA ARG A 664 16.60 3.74 -7.73
C ARG A 664 16.01 2.34 -7.55
N LEU A 665 16.27 1.46 -8.52
CA LEU A 665 15.74 0.09 -8.59
C LEU A 665 16.76 -0.95 -8.12
N TYR A 666 18.04 -0.74 -8.42
CA TYR A 666 19.11 -1.70 -8.13
C TYR A 666 20.10 -1.13 -7.12
N ARG A 667 20.36 -1.89 -6.05
CA ARG A 667 21.24 -1.49 -4.95
C ARG A 667 22.70 -1.77 -5.25
N PHE A 668 23.22 -1.17 -6.31
CA PHE A 668 24.63 -1.29 -6.65
C PHE A 668 25.53 -0.49 -5.69
N HIS A 669 25.69 -0.99 -4.46
CA HIS A 669 26.43 -0.31 -3.38
C HIS A 669 27.86 0.06 -3.76
N ARG A 670 28.50 -0.75 -4.59
CA ARG A 670 29.83 -0.50 -5.14
C ARG A 670 29.93 0.78 -5.97
N LEU A 671 28.82 1.26 -6.56
CA LEU A 671 28.79 2.49 -7.34
C LEU A 671 28.57 3.74 -6.47
N VAL A 672 28.19 3.60 -5.19
CA VAL A 672 27.94 4.74 -4.30
C VAL A 672 29.14 5.70 -4.25
N PRO A 673 30.40 5.25 -4.04
CA PRO A 673 31.55 6.16 -4.03
C PRO A 673 31.71 6.98 -5.33
N THR A 674 31.44 6.37 -6.47
CA THR A 674 31.45 7.04 -7.79
C THR A 674 30.39 8.13 -7.87
N VAL A 675 29.18 7.82 -7.41
CA VAL A 675 28.06 8.77 -7.40
C VAL A 675 28.33 9.92 -6.41
N LEU A 676 28.89 9.64 -5.24
CA LEU A 676 29.25 10.69 -4.26
C LEU A 676 30.30 11.65 -4.81
N THR A 677 31.28 11.14 -5.57
CA THR A 677 32.27 11.98 -6.28
C THR A 677 31.59 12.93 -7.27
N LEU A 678 30.59 12.43 -8.01
CA LEU A 678 29.79 13.20 -8.95
C LEU A 678 29.02 14.33 -8.27
N ILE A 679 28.40 14.01 -7.13
CA ILE A 679 27.58 14.93 -6.35
C ILE A 679 28.44 16.10 -5.82
N ALA A 680 29.67 15.80 -5.40
CA ALA A 680 30.61 16.77 -4.86
C ALA A 680 31.31 17.63 -5.93
N ASP A 681 31.31 17.21 -7.21
CA ASP A 681 32.02 17.92 -8.29
C ASP A 681 31.22 19.16 -8.77
N PRO A 682 31.73 20.40 -8.55
CA PRO A 682 31.04 21.62 -8.98
C PRO A 682 31.04 21.83 -10.50
N SER A 683 31.83 21.05 -11.26
CA SER A 683 31.84 21.10 -12.72
C SER A 683 30.77 20.20 -13.36
N GLU A 684 30.08 19.37 -12.57
CA GLU A 684 28.92 18.60 -13.04
C GLU A 684 27.66 19.48 -13.12
N SER A 685 26.75 19.13 -14.04
CA SER A 685 25.48 19.85 -14.17
C SER A 685 24.60 19.67 -12.94
N GLU A 686 23.81 20.69 -12.61
CA GLU A 686 22.84 20.61 -11.51
C GLU A 686 21.88 19.42 -11.68
N THR A 687 21.45 19.16 -12.92
CA THR A 687 20.56 18.02 -13.25
C THR A 687 21.17 16.68 -12.85
N ILE A 688 22.44 16.45 -13.17
CA ILE A 688 23.16 15.22 -12.81
C ILE A 688 23.32 15.11 -11.30
N ARG A 689 23.72 16.19 -10.63
CA ARG A 689 23.92 16.22 -9.17
C ARG A 689 22.63 15.96 -8.40
N ILE A 690 21.51 16.56 -8.83
CA ILE A 690 20.18 16.35 -8.23
C ILE A 690 19.72 14.90 -8.44
N ALA A 691 19.83 14.38 -9.67
CA ALA A 691 19.44 13.00 -9.96
C ALA A 691 20.29 11.98 -9.17
N ALA A 692 21.57 12.26 -8.99
CA ALA A 692 22.48 11.45 -8.18
C ALA A 692 22.10 11.48 -6.70
N LEU A 693 21.82 12.67 -6.13
CA LEU A 693 21.36 12.80 -4.74
C LEU A 693 20.04 12.08 -4.50
N GLU A 694 19.07 12.22 -5.42
CA GLU A 694 17.80 11.50 -5.34
C GLU A 694 18.02 9.99 -5.46
N ALA A 695 18.89 9.50 -6.35
CA ALA A 695 19.20 8.08 -6.43
C ALA A 695 19.77 7.56 -5.09
N MET A 696 20.61 8.34 -4.41
CA MET A 696 21.17 7.99 -3.10
C MET A 696 20.14 7.99 -1.96
N SER A 697 19.00 8.67 -2.11
CA SER A 697 17.93 8.59 -1.10
C SER A 697 17.31 7.19 -1.03
N TRP A 698 17.55 6.34 -2.01
CA TRP A 698 17.10 4.95 -2.01
C TRP A 698 18.04 3.98 -1.28
N PHE A 699 19.10 4.45 -0.60
CA PHE A 699 20.09 3.60 0.08
C PHE A 699 20.06 3.72 1.63
N PRO A 700 18.89 3.80 2.31
CA PRO A 700 18.82 4.09 3.75
C PRO A 700 19.36 2.97 4.65
N LEU A 701 19.54 1.76 4.13
CA LEU A 701 20.15 0.65 4.86
C LEU A 701 21.57 0.32 4.38
N SER A 702 22.09 1.00 3.37
CA SER A 702 23.38 0.62 2.81
C SER A 702 24.50 0.73 3.85
N TYR A 703 25.49 -0.16 3.78
CA TYR A 703 26.75 0.02 4.52
C TYR A 703 27.48 1.34 4.19
N GLN A 704 27.11 2.01 3.08
CA GLN A 704 27.61 3.32 2.67
C GLN A 704 26.77 4.50 3.19
N ARG A 705 25.72 4.27 3.99
CA ARG A 705 24.79 5.32 4.46
C ARG A 705 25.51 6.51 5.08
N ASP A 706 26.50 6.27 5.93
CA ASP A 706 27.22 7.35 6.61
C ASP A 706 28.00 8.22 5.63
N ALA A 707 28.57 7.61 4.57
CA ALA A 707 29.24 8.36 3.51
C ALA A 707 28.25 9.25 2.73
N ILE A 708 27.05 8.73 2.44
CA ILE A 708 25.97 9.50 1.79
C ILE A 708 25.54 10.66 2.68
N PHE A 709 25.29 10.41 3.97
CA PHE A 709 24.89 11.41 4.95
C PHE A 709 25.94 12.53 5.05
N ASN A 710 27.21 12.16 5.21
CA ASN A 710 28.31 13.11 5.35
C ASN A 710 28.50 13.97 4.09
N THR A 711 28.34 13.38 2.90
CA THR A 711 28.38 14.14 1.64
C THR A 711 27.25 15.16 1.58
N CYS A 712 26.03 14.78 1.95
CA CYS A 712 24.90 15.72 1.99
C CYS A 712 25.14 16.84 3.01
N ASP A 713 25.69 16.51 4.19
CA ASP A 713 26.01 17.50 5.23
C ASP A 713 27.05 18.54 4.76
N GLN A 714 28.06 18.10 4.01
CA GLN A 714 29.06 19.00 3.43
C GLN A 714 28.44 19.95 2.40
N LEU A 715 27.58 19.46 1.51
CA LEU A 715 26.92 20.30 0.50
C LEU A 715 26.03 21.38 1.12
N LEU A 716 25.33 21.04 2.21
CA LEU A 716 24.45 21.99 2.89
C LEU A 716 25.24 23.15 3.53
N LYS A 717 26.48 22.91 3.95
CA LYS A 717 27.39 23.89 4.55
C LYS A 717 28.15 24.75 3.55
N ASP A 718 28.19 24.37 2.27
CA ASP A 718 28.92 25.11 1.24
C ASP A 718 28.01 26.13 0.54
N ASP A 719 28.28 27.42 0.73
CA ASP A 719 27.52 28.53 0.14
C ASP A 719 27.63 28.61 -1.40
N LYS A 720 28.58 27.90 -2.01
CA LYS A 720 28.75 27.84 -3.46
C LYS A 720 27.84 26.80 -4.12
N VAL A 721 27.22 25.91 -3.34
CA VAL A 721 26.32 24.87 -3.88
C VAL A 721 24.97 25.50 -4.26
N PRO A 722 24.48 25.27 -5.50
CA PRO A 722 23.18 25.78 -5.94
C PRO A 722 22.03 25.35 -5.02
N GLN A 723 21.05 26.23 -4.82
CA GLN A 723 19.94 25.98 -3.87
C GLN A 723 19.17 24.69 -4.20
N ALA A 724 18.88 24.41 -5.48
CA ALA A 724 18.18 23.19 -5.88
C ALA A 724 18.94 21.91 -5.52
N VAL A 725 20.28 21.95 -5.54
CA VAL A 725 21.14 20.83 -5.09
C VAL A 725 21.08 20.72 -3.56
N LYS A 726 21.09 21.84 -2.83
CA LYS A 726 20.92 21.85 -1.36
C LYS A 726 19.57 21.27 -0.94
N ASP A 727 18.49 21.64 -1.63
CA ASP A 727 17.14 21.16 -1.32
C ASP A 727 17.03 19.64 -1.45
N GLN A 728 17.59 19.07 -2.52
CA GLN A 728 17.64 17.62 -2.69
C GLN A 728 18.62 16.96 -1.70
N ALA A 729 19.75 17.59 -1.39
CA ALA A 729 20.69 17.08 -0.39
C ALA A 729 20.06 17.02 1.00
N LEU A 730 19.21 17.99 1.36
CA LEU A 730 18.46 17.98 2.61
C LEU A 730 17.51 16.80 2.71
N LYS A 731 16.73 16.53 1.63
CA LYS A 731 15.86 15.35 1.52
C LYS A 731 16.66 14.07 1.74
N THR A 732 17.72 13.89 0.94
CA THR A 732 18.56 12.69 1.01
C THR A 732 19.19 12.52 2.40
N LYS A 733 19.67 13.60 3.02
CA LYS A 733 20.23 13.58 4.38
C LYS A 733 19.22 13.10 5.41
N HIS A 734 17.97 13.54 5.35
CA HIS A 734 16.94 13.09 6.28
C HIS A 734 16.58 11.62 6.09
N VAL A 735 16.55 11.12 4.85
CA VAL A 735 16.35 9.68 4.61
C VAL A 735 17.49 8.84 5.18
N MET A 736 18.72 9.36 5.17
CA MET A 736 19.89 8.69 5.76
C MET A 736 19.98 8.81 7.29
N LYS A 737 19.16 9.65 7.92
CA LYS A 737 19.21 9.86 9.37
C LYS A 737 18.55 8.66 10.05
N LYS A 738 19.25 8.05 11.02
CA LYS A 738 18.64 7.10 11.97
C LYS A 738 17.72 7.88 12.90
N GLU A 739 16.50 8.16 12.47
CA GLU A 739 15.49 8.72 13.37
C GLU A 739 14.90 7.60 14.22
N LYS A 740 14.80 7.85 15.53
CA LYS A 740 14.04 6.98 16.43
C LYS A 740 12.56 7.21 16.12
N LYS A 741 11.91 6.20 15.56
CA LYS A 741 10.45 6.12 15.45
C LYS A 741 9.83 5.84 16.82
#